data_AF-A0A1I1HHN5-F1
#
_entry.id   AF-A0A1I1HHN5-F1
#
_cell.length_a   1.000
_cell.length_b   1.000
_cell.length_c   1.000
_cell.angle_alpha   90.00
_cell.angle_beta   90.00
_cell.angle_gamma   90.00
#
_symmetry.space_group_name_H-M   'P 1'
#
loop_
_entity.id
_entity.type
_entity.pdbx_description
1 polymer ?
#
loop_
_entity_poly.entity_id
_entity_poly.type
_entity_poly.pdbx_seq_one_letter_code
_entity_poly.pdbx_strand_id
1 'polypeptide(L)'
;MKMKLFRFLKRSKNKIRLKHKLSVSQENGTIFIQGAFSKEFYCAKELWVKVRETGEMHQAAEIKPNPSFAFGISLDELLSHLSEEEQAALDLFIKVSVRVDSLEKELDQDAAEIAVRDGVEYAEYLIRLGRFQHTSIKYPAPYRTDDNKTVHLFVTKKGNVSILLNQEPAPSIRSQIEKISYEQNKMIVEGRVFSRNSRITHGEAFIKGRKTNLELYGQARFTLDDEGTAKKYGLNRYTYRVELDMEKLHDARPAEDDIYDYYFDLNLHDQLEVKRARIGRPTGRVKLFLKETFIKKGSDAYVINPYFTFKAKNLSIEVYGFPVDTFNYLRKMRRFAPLYRMFNKSKDVWLIGERSYKAQDTGYHFFKYVRENFPDKKAYYVIEKDSPEAGNVEPLGNVLYFKSKEHIKNTVIASKVISSHHPDYLYPVRTRKFKRNVKALKIFLQHGVMGTKNMLANYGKKASGFDTDLFLVSSEFEKDMIISDFGYDEDQVYVTGLSRFDSLFKEDVEIKRQLLIIPTWRDWITSDEVFIESEYFERYRDLIHHPKLHAMAKERNLEIVFCLHPNMQNFTSYFKDAPVRVISQGEVDVQHLIKESAMMITDYSSVAFDFSFLHKPVLYYQFDRDRFIGKRRSHLDLDNDLPGYITDNLEDLLNEADVYSSQDFVMPELYKARANKFIKHRDQHSSERIYEVAEHAVLQRSFFQKVAQTEYYQLFFRQFRKSKRYFPTMKLLYKIMMKTVKVDKNLILFESGVGKQYGDSPRNIYEEMLERKIDMKKVWVYGGMMPVRDRNTKKISRLSPQYYYYLAKAGYWVNNQNFPTYLDKRKETTYIQTWHGTPLKKMLFDIENIQGRDEGYLERVYHATQTWDYLVSPSPYASDAFRSAFRYDGEILETGYPRNDLFFKDDREARARSVAERLNIPEGKKVILYAPTFRDNQTSNKNKFVFDLQFDLERMKQALGDEYVLLLRMHVVISNSLKIPEEYRDFVMNVSKYPDIQELYLISDILMTDYSSVMFDFANTGRPILYYTYDIEDYRDNIRGFYIDFENEAPGPFMKTTEDIIEAVTNIEETTKAYSSKYKDFRQKYCGLEDGKATARIVDRFFGN
;
A
#
# COMPACT_ATOMS: atom_id res chain seq x y z
N MET A 1 -38.94 2.77 -27.03
CA MET A 1 -39.55 3.30 -25.79
C MET A 1 -38.50 4.06 -24.99
N LYS A 2 -38.60 5.39 -24.96
CA LYS A 2 -37.56 6.32 -24.49
C LYS A 2 -37.50 6.40 -22.96
N MET A 3 -36.29 6.26 -22.40
CA MET A 3 -35.95 6.48 -20.99
C MET A 3 -36.34 7.90 -20.53
N LYS A 4 -37.45 8.02 -19.78
CA LYS A 4 -37.76 9.15 -18.91
C LYS A 4 -38.00 8.62 -17.50
N LEU A 5 -36.93 8.38 -16.73
CA LEU A 5 -37.05 8.14 -15.29
C LEU A 5 -35.77 8.51 -14.53
N PHE A 6 -35.30 9.76 -14.67
CA PHE A 6 -34.26 10.33 -13.82
C PHE A 6 -34.45 11.84 -13.70
N ARG A 7 -35.45 12.28 -12.94
CA ARG A 7 -35.51 13.68 -12.49
C ARG A 7 -36.29 13.83 -11.18
N PHE A 8 -35.78 13.25 -10.11
CA PHE A 8 -36.11 13.70 -8.75
C PHE A 8 -34.84 13.59 -7.89
N LEU A 9 -34.11 14.70 -7.79
CA LEU A 9 -32.98 14.85 -6.88
C LEU A 9 -33.11 16.21 -6.18
N LYS A 10 -33.33 16.11 -4.86
CA LYS A 10 -33.09 17.08 -3.79
C LYS A 10 -32.44 18.41 -4.22
N ARG A 11 -33.19 19.51 -4.05
CA ARG A 11 -32.62 20.85 -3.77
C ARG A 11 -31.80 20.75 -2.48
N SER A 12 -30.47 20.74 -2.60
CA SER A 12 -29.59 21.16 -1.50
C SER A 12 -29.83 22.66 -1.31
N LYS A 13 -30.22 23.13 -0.11
CA LYS A 13 -30.10 24.56 0.19
C LYS A 13 -28.63 24.94 -0.05
N ASN A 14 -28.36 25.87 -0.97
CA ASN A 14 -27.01 26.36 -1.21
C ASN A 14 -26.57 27.15 0.04
N LYS A 15 -25.70 26.59 0.89
CA LYS A 15 -25.06 27.33 1.99
C LYS A 15 -24.25 28.47 1.34
N ILE A 16 -24.63 29.73 1.56
CA ILE A 16 -23.94 30.91 1.01
C ILE A 16 -22.55 30.95 1.66
N ARG A 17 -21.48 31.03 0.86
CA ARG A 17 -20.10 31.05 1.37
C ARG A 17 -19.60 32.48 1.49
N LEU A 18 -19.05 32.82 2.65
CA LEU A 18 -18.52 34.15 2.97
C LEU A 18 -17.59 34.75 1.89
N LYS A 19 -16.62 33.98 1.39
CA LYS A 19 -15.64 34.47 0.41
C LYS A 19 -16.22 34.46 -1.01
N HIS A 20 -16.58 35.61 -1.56
CA HIS A 20 -17.28 35.69 -2.86
C HIS A 20 -16.34 35.81 -4.06
N LYS A 21 -15.66 36.95 -4.22
CA LYS A 21 -14.77 37.22 -5.38
C LYS A 21 -13.39 37.66 -4.91
N LEU A 22 -12.36 37.25 -5.64
CA LEU A 22 -10.97 37.68 -5.48
C LEU A 22 -10.35 37.92 -6.86
N SER A 23 -9.58 38.97 -6.99
CA SER A 23 -8.74 39.31 -8.13
C SER A 23 -7.35 39.67 -7.60
N VAL A 24 -6.31 39.01 -8.10
CA VAL A 24 -4.92 39.33 -7.76
C VAL A 24 -4.17 39.61 -9.05
N SER A 25 -3.40 40.69 -9.08
CA SER A 25 -2.49 41.05 -10.17
C SER A 25 -1.22 41.66 -9.63
N GLN A 26 -0.16 41.70 -10.43
CA GLN A 26 1.05 42.42 -10.08
C GLN A 26 1.53 43.21 -11.29
N GLU A 27 1.90 44.47 -11.06
CA GLU A 27 2.37 45.43 -12.05
C GLU A 27 3.48 46.27 -11.40
N ASN A 28 4.62 46.43 -12.07
CA ASN A 28 5.77 47.25 -11.64
C ASN A 28 6.17 47.07 -10.15
N GLY A 29 6.42 45.83 -9.72
CA GLY A 29 6.83 45.54 -8.34
C GLY A 29 5.73 45.66 -7.27
N THR A 30 4.49 46.00 -7.66
CA THR A 30 3.35 46.10 -6.74
C THR A 30 2.35 44.97 -6.96
N ILE A 31 1.92 44.30 -5.88
CA ILE A 31 0.82 43.32 -5.90
C ILE A 31 -0.50 44.03 -5.55
N PHE A 32 -1.48 43.94 -6.43
CA PHE A 32 -2.85 44.41 -6.23
C PHE A 32 -3.78 43.25 -5.88
N ILE A 33 -4.46 43.33 -4.73
CA ILE A 33 -5.41 42.33 -4.24
C ILE A 33 -6.77 42.98 -4.05
N GLN A 34 -7.73 42.62 -4.90
CA GLN A 34 -9.10 43.12 -4.83
C GLN A 34 -10.06 41.98 -4.54
N GLY A 35 -11.04 42.17 -3.66
CA GLY A 35 -11.99 41.11 -3.35
C GLY A 35 -13.28 41.61 -2.73
N ALA A 36 -14.21 40.67 -2.55
CA ALA A 36 -15.50 40.94 -1.92
C ALA A 36 -15.99 39.74 -1.10
N PHE A 37 -16.62 40.03 0.03
CA PHE A 37 -17.39 39.06 0.80
C PHE A 37 -18.85 39.00 0.34
N SER A 38 -19.50 37.85 0.56
CA SER A 38 -20.90 37.62 0.18
C SER A 38 -21.90 38.21 1.17
N LYS A 39 -21.42 38.68 2.34
CA LYS A 39 -22.22 39.19 3.44
C LYS A 39 -21.70 40.58 3.76
N GLU A 40 -22.59 41.57 3.77
CA GLU A 40 -22.25 42.99 3.93
C GLU A 40 -21.69 43.33 5.32
N PHE A 41 -21.92 42.50 6.33
CA PHE A 41 -21.41 42.73 7.69
C PHE A 41 -19.98 42.24 7.92
N TYR A 42 -19.38 41.54 6.93
CA TYR A 42 -18.00 41.10 7.01
C TYR A 42 -17.13 42.05 6.20
N CYS A 43 -16.25 42.78 6.88
CA CYS A 43 -15.40 43.80 6.29
C CYS A 43 -13.93 43.39 6.37
N ALA A 44 -13.16 43.56 5.29
CA ALA A 44 -11.71 43.46 5.37
C ALA A 44 -11.14 44.78 5.89
N LYS A 45 -10.16 44.71 6.80
CA LYS A 45 -9.50 45.88 7.40
C LYS A 45 -8.01 45.91 7.08
N GLU A 46 -7.31 44.82 7.36
CA GLU A 46 -5.85 44.73 7.20
C GLU A 46 -5.47 43.53 6.35
N LEU A 47 -4.33 43.64 5.67
CA LEU A 47 -3.66 42.53 5.02
C LEU A 47 -2.38 42.19 5.79
N TRP A 48 -2.21 40.92 6.10
CA TRP A 48 -1.10 40.40 6.89
C TRP A 48 -0.33 39.34 6.10
N VAL A 49 0.96 39.23 6.38
CA VAL A 49 1.88 38.27 5.78
C VAL A 49 2.51 37.46 6.88
N LYS A 50 2.43 36.13 6.76
CA LYS A 50 3.08 35.20 7.68
C LYS A 50 4.32 34.61 7.04
N VAL A 51 5.48 34.68 7.68
CA VAL A 51 6.63 33.86 7.28
C VAL A 51 6.35 32.42 7.69
N ARG A 52 6.35 31.46 6.75
CA ARG A 52 5.91 30.10 7.05
C ARG A 52 6.90 29.36 7.95
N GLU A 53 8.18 29.66 7.77
CA GLU A 53 9.31 29.02 8.43
C GLU A 53 9.42 29.45 9.90
N THR A 54 9.41 30.75 10.17
CA THR A 54 9.53 31.31 11.53
C THR A 54 8.19 31.49 12.24
N GLY A 55 7.10 31.60 11.47
CA GLY A 55 5.76 31.87 11.98
C GLY A 55 5.45 33.34 12.25
N GLU A 56 6.42 34.24 12.03
CA GLU A 56 6.32 35.68 12.24
C GLU A 56 5.22 36.32 11.36
N MET A 57 4.56 37.36 11.88
CA MET A 57 3.41 38.02 11.25
C MET A 57 3.69 39.50 11.05
N HIS A 58 3.61 39.96 9.80
CA HIS A 58 3.84 41.35 9.40
C HIS A 58 2.57 41.95 8.79
N GLN A 59 2.22 43.16 9.18
CA GLN A 59 1.12 43.91 8.54
C GLN A 59 1.63 44.53 7.24
N ALA A 60 1.02 44.20 6.11
CA ALA A 60 1.44 44.66 4.79
C ALA A 60 0.60 45.80 4.22
N ALA A 61 -0.67 45.94 4.63
CA ALA A 61 -1.52 47.06 4.22
C ALA A 61 -2.72 47.20 5.16
N GLU A 62 -3.28 48.42 5.25
CA GLU A 62 -4.51 48.72 5.98
C GLU A 62 -5.47 49.56 5.13
N ILE A 63 -6.76 49.29 5.27
CA ILE A 63 -7.84 50.06 4.64
C ILE A 63 -8.96 50.32 5.66
N LYS A 64 -9.83 51.29 5.34
CA LYS A 64 -11.11 51.42 6.07
C LYS A 64 -11.94 50.14 5.90
N PRO A 65 -12.53 49.59 6.98
CA PRO A 65 -13.31 48.35 6.92
C PRO A 65 -14.37 48.37 5.81
N ASN A 66 -14.24 47.47 4.83
CA ASN A 66 -15.16 47.40 3.70
C ASN A 66 -15.45 45.95 3.27
N PRO A 67 -16.72 45.59 2.94
CA PRO A 67 -17.05 44.27 2.39
C PRO A 67 -16.42 44.01 1.02
N SER A 68 -16.17 45.08 0.25
CA SER A 68 -15.37 45.06 -0.97
C SER A 68 -14.05 45.78 -0.73
N PHE A 69 -12.94 45.08 -0.89
CA PHE A 69 -11.62 45.56 -0.49
C PHE A 69 -10.65 45.60 -1.65
N ALA A 70 -9.67 46.50 -1.56
CA ALA A 70 -8.56 46.63 -2.48
C ALA A 70 -7.29 46.97 -1.70
N PHE A 71 -6.28 46.11 -1.77
CA PHE A 71 -4.95 46.32 -1.20
C PHE A 71 -3.94 46.46 -2.33
N GLY A 72 -2.96 47.36 -2.17
CA GLY A 72 -1.74 47.42 -2.98
C GLY A 72 -0.55 47.22 -2.06
N ILE A 73 0.40 46.37 -2.44
CA ILE A 73 1.60 46.06 -1.65
C ILE A 73 2.81 46.24 -2.54
N SER A 74 3.76 47.10 -2.14
CA SER A 74 5.09 47.15 -2.76
C SER A 74 5.89 45.93 -2.33
N LEU A 75 6.44 45.18 -3.30
CA LEU A 75 7.29 44.03 -2.99
C LEU A 75 8.60 44.46 -2.32
N ASP A 76 9.19 45.59 -2.72
CA ASP A 76 10.43 46.10 -2.11
C ASP A 76 10.23 46.50 -0.65
N GLU A 77 9.10 47.15 -0.35
CA GLU A 77 8.72 47.52 1.02
C GLU A 77 8.39 46.28 1.87
N LEU A 78 7.68 45.30 1.30
CA LEU A 78 7.41 44.06 2.00
C LEU A 78 8.71 43.32 2.35
N LEU A 79 9.71 43.37 1.48
CA LEU A 79 11.00 42.69 1.66
C LEU A 79 11.93 43.41 2.65
N SER A 80 11.86 44.74 2.77
CA SER A 80 12.70 45.48 3.72
C SER A 80 12.35 45.20 5.19
N HIS A 81 11.14 44.71 5.45
CA HIS A 81 10.66 44.30 6.77
C HIS A 81 10.94 42.83 7.11
N LEU A 82 11.51 42.06 6.18
CA LEU A 82 11.83 40.65 6.37
C LEU A 82 13.35 40.49 6.59
N SER A 83 13.75 39.63 7.52
CA SER A 83 15.16 39.29 7.77
C SER A 83 15.84 38.75 6.49
N GLU A 84 17.18 38.77 6.43
CA GLU A 84 18.01 38.24 5.32
C GLU A 84 17.91 36.71 5.17
N GLU A 85 16.72 36.17 4.94
CA GLU A 85 16.53 34.75 4.63
C GLU A 85 16.86 34.49 3.16
N GLU A 86 17.74 33.51 2.90
CA GLU A 86 18.10 33.12 1.53
C GLU A 86 16.89 32.56 0.76
N GLN A 87 15.92 31.94 1.44
CA GLN A 87 14.76 31.24 0.84
C GLN A 87 13.57 31.20 1.81
N ALA A 88 12.43 31.79 1.45
CA ALA A 88 11.26 31.87 2.35
C ALA A 88 9.90 31.70 1.62
N ALA A 89 8.88 31.23 2.36
CA ALA A 89 7.51 31.14 1.84
C ALA A 89 6.55 32.02 2.65
N LEU A 90 6.10 33.11 2.02
CA LEU A 90 5.23 34.08 2.65
C LEU A 90 3.76 33.79 2.41
N ASP A 91 2.99 33.91 3.49
CA ASP A 91 1.68 33.36 3.59
C ASP A 91 0.67 34.50 3.90
N LEU A 92 -0.14 34.92 2.91
CA LEU A 92 -1.09 36.04 3.02
C LEU A 92 -2.39 35.74 3.82
N PHE A 93 -2.80 36.67 4.67
CA PHE A 93 -4.02 36.68 5.48
C PHE A 93 -4.75 38.03 5.39
N ILE A 94 -6.07 38.03 5.56
CA ILE A 94 -6.89 39.24 5.70
C ILE A 94 -7.43 39.27 7.14
N LYS A 95 -7.26 40.39 7.85
CA LYS A 95 -7.99 40.64 9.11
C LYS A 95 -9.40 41.09 8.76
N VAL A 96 -10.38 40.32 9.21
CA VAL A 96 -11.80 40.56 8.96
C VAL A 96 -12.45 41.06 10.24
N SER A 97 -13.21 42.14 10.11
CA SER A 97 -14.01 42.75 11.17
C SER A 97 -15.49 42.49 10.89
N VAL A 98 -16.22 41.96 11.86
CA VAL A 98 -17.66 41.68 11.78
C VAL A 98 -18.35 42.05 13.08
N ARG A 99 -19.58 42.58 13.01
CA ARG A 99 -20.35 42.89 14.22
C ARG A 99 -20.68 41.61 14.99
N VAL A 100 -20.52 41.64 16.32
CA VAL A 100 -20.74 40.47 17.18
C VAL A 100 -22.19 39.95 17.09
N ASP A 101 -23.17 40.85 16.97
CA ASP A 101 -24.59 40.52 16.79
C ASP A 101 -24.91 39.75 15.50
N SER A 102 -24.00 39.80 14.52
CA SER A 102 -24.14 39.23 13.17
C SER A 102 -23.28 37.98 12.97
N LEU A 103 -22.59 37.50 14.01
CA LEU A 103 -21.82 36.25 13.97
C LEU A 103 -22.76 35.04 13.88
N GLU A 104 -22.42 34.09 12.99
CA GLU A 104 -23.08 32.77 13.00
C GLU A 104 -22.51 31.90 14.11
N LYS A 105 -23.36 31.15 14.83
CA LYS A 105 -23.03 30.24 15.96
C LYS A 105 -21.92 29.19 15.70
N GLU A 106 -21.39 29.06 14.48
CA GLU A 106 -20.35 28.07 14.11
C GLU A 106 -18.92 28.66 14.08
N LEU A 107 -18.73 29.95 14.40
CA LEU A 107 -17.40 30.58 14.48
C LEU A 107 -16.88 30.54 15.92
N ASP A 108 -15.69 29.96 16.07
CA ASP A 108 -14.93 29.86 17.33
C ASP A 108 -14.68 31.27 17.89
N GLN A 109 -15.34 31.63 18.98
CA GLN A 109 -15.27 32.96 19.59
C GLN A 109 -13.91 33.20 20.27
N ASP A 110 -13.21 32.14 20.67
CA ASP A 110 -11.98 32.18 21.45
C ASP A 110 -10.74 32.65 20.67
N ALA A 111 -10.83 32.79 19.34
CA ALA A 111 -9.72 33.21 18.46
C ALA A 111 -9.91 34.61 17.85
N ALA A 112 -10.92 35.37 18.28
CA ALA A 112 -11.24 36.70 17.76
C ALA A 112 -10.99 37.79 18.80
N GLU A 113 -10.33 38.88 18.39
CA GLU A 113 -10.17 40.08 19.21
C GLU A 113 -11.47 40.89 19.17
N ILE A 114 -11.99 41.33 20.32
CA ILE A 114 -13.18 42.19 20.37
C ILE A 114 -12.74 43.65 20.38
N ALA A 115 -13.14 44.40 19.36
CA ALA A 115 -12.91 45.84 19.25
C ALA A 115 -14.24 46.60 19.37
N VAL A 116 -14.30 47.61 20.24
CA VAL A 116 -15.46 48.49 20.38
C VAL A 116 -15.27 49.73 19.50
N ARG A 117 -16.20 49.98 18.57
CA ARG A 117 -16.22 51.19 17.74
C ARG A 117 -17.62 51.79 17.76
N ASP A 118 -17.74 53.06 18.15
CA ASP A 118 -19.01 53.79 18.23
C ASP A 118 -20.10 53.07 19.06
N GLY A 119 -19.69 52.42 20.15
CA GLY A 119 -20.60 51.67 21.04
C GLY A 119 -21.07 50.31 20.49
N VAL A 120 -20.53 49.85 19.36
CA VAL A 120 -20.82 48.55 18.76
C VAL A 120 -19.59 47.64 18.86
N GLU A 121 -19.78 46.41 19.31
CA GLU A 121 -18.73 45.39 19.39
C GLU A 121 -18.50 44.71 18.04
N TYR A 122 -17.24 44.64 17.62
CA TYR A 122 -16.79 43.93 16.44
C TYR A 122 -15.82 42.82 16.84
N ALA A 123 -16.01 41.63 16.29
CA ALA A 123 -15.03 40.56 16.36
C ALA A 123 -14.06 40.69 15.17
N GLU A 124 -12.77 40.77 15.45
CA GLU A 124 -11.70 40.82 14.47
C GLU A 124 -10.84 39.56 14.49
N TYR A 125 -10.63 38.94 13.33
CA TYR A 125 -9.83 37.73 13.24
C TYR A 125 -9.21 37.54 11.84
N LEU A 126 -8.12 36.78 11.78
CA LEU A 126 -7.39 36.53 10.53
C LEU A 126 -8.00 35.37 9.74
N ILE A 127 -8.28 35.61 8.46
CA ILE A 127 -8.61 34.56 7.49
C ILE A 127 -7.53 34.43 6.44
N ARG A 128 -7.24 33.20 6.06
CA ARG A 128 -6.26 32.93 5.00
C ARG A 128 -6.69 33.54 3.66
N LEU A 129 -5.82 34.27 2.94
CA LEU A 129 -6.15 34.81 1.62
C LEU A 129 -6.28 33.69 0.57
N GLY A 130 -7.36 33.75 -0.21
CA GLY A 130 -7.71 32.76 -1.24
C GLY A 130 -8.92 31.90 -0.88
N ARG A 131 -9.24 30.96 -1.78
CA ARG A 131 -10.44 30.11 -1.76
C ARG A 131 -11.78 30.84 -1.87
N PHE A 132 -11.81 31.97 -2.58
CA PHE A 132 -13.03 32.70 -2.91
C PHE A 132 -13.84 31.93 -3.96
N GLN A 133 -15.17 32.10 -4.00
CA GLN A 133 -16.02 31.39 -4.97
C GLN A 133 -15.59 31.65 -6.41
N HIS A 134 -15.14 32.88 -6.70
CA HIS A 134 -14.51 33.27 -7.96
C HIS A 134 -13.15 33.89 -7.66
N THR A 135 -12.08 33.34 -8.22
CA THR A 135 -10.71 33.82 -8.02
C THR A 135 -10.02 34.01 -9.36
N SER A 136 -9.77 35.26 -9.73
CA SER A 136 -8.95 35.63 -10.88
C SER A 136 -7.54 35.93 -10.39
N ILE A 137 -6.53 35.34 -11.03
CA ILE A 137 -5.13 35.65 -10.74
C ILE A 137 -4.45 35.92 -12.09
N LYS A 138 -3.97 37.14 -12.25
CA LYS A 138 -3.04 37.52 -13.32
C LYS A 138 -1.64 37.19 -12.78
N TYR A 139 -0.96 36.27 -13.44
CA TYR A 139 0.40 35.86 -13.08
C TYR A 139 1.38 36.64 -13.96
N PRO A 140 2.02 37.71 -13.46
CA PRO A 140 3.12 38.35 -14.19
C PRO A 140 4.40 37.53 -14.06
N ALA A 141 5.42 37.91 -14.83
CA ALA A 141 6.76 37.35 -14.72
C ALA A 141 7.30 37.49 -13.27
N PRO A 142 8.25 36.62 -12.86
CA PRO A 142 8.93 36.76 -11.58
C PRO A 142 9.46 38.19 -11.41
N TYR A 143 9.24 38.78 -10.23
CA TYR A 143 9.81 40.08 -9.93
C TYR A 143 11.24 39.89 -9.43
N ARG A 144 12.17 40.70 -9.96
CA ARG A 144 13.54 40.77 -9.48
C ARG A 144 13.77 42.12 -8.83
N THR A 145 14.24 42.09 -7.60
CA THR A 145 14.65 43.28 -6.86
C THR A 145 16.05 43.73 -7.28
N ASP A 146 16.44 44.94 -6.88
CA ASP A 146 17.76 45.51 -7.17
C ASP A 146 18.91 44.71 -6.52
N ASP A 147 18.66 44.01 -5.40
CA ASP A 147 19.59 43.09 -4.73
C ASP A 147 19.55 41.65 -5.30
N ASN A 148 18.96 41.46 -6.48
CA ASN A 148 18.90 40.21 -7.24
C ASN A 148 18.10 39.07 -6.58
N LYS A 149 17.23 39.40 -5.61
CA LYS A 149 16.24 38.45 -5.07
C LYS A 149 15.11 38.23 -6.06
N THR A 150 14.57 37.01 -6.11
CA THR A 150 13.44 36.64 -6.99
C THR A 150 12.17 36.44 -6.17
N VAL A 151 11.07 37.03 -6.63
CA VAL A 151 9.76 36.96 -5.95
C VAL A 151 8.72 36.33 -6.89
N HIS A 152 8.07 35.26 -6.42
CA HIS A 152 7.03 34.56 -7.16
C HIS A 152 5.70 34.54 -6.41
N LEU A 153 4.66 35.14 -7.00
CA LEU A 153 3.28 34.96 -6.55
C LEU A 153 2.75 33.59 -6.99
N PHE A 154 2.23 32.79 -6.07
CA PHE A 154 1.72 31.46 -6.41
C PHE A 154 0.45 31.05 -5.66
N VAL A 155 -0.19 30.00 -6.16
CA VAL A 155 -1.43 29.43 -5.59
C VAL A 155 -1.14 28.04 -5.03
N THR A 156 -1.24 27.94 -3.71
CA THR A 156 -1.08 26.67 -3.01
C THR A 156 -2.06 25.60 -3.52
N LYS A 157 -1.75 24.32 -3.26
CA LYS A 157 -2.63 23.18 -3.62
C LYS A 157 -4.07 23.31 -3.10
N LYS A 158 -4.29 24.09 -2.04
CA LYS A 158 -5.61 24.32 -1.44
C LYS A 158 -6.36 25.53 -2.02
N GLY A 159 -5.75 26.29 -2.94
CA GLY A 159 -6.33 27.50 -3.53
C GLY A 159 -6.10 28.77 -2.70
N ASN A 160 -5.12 28.77 -1.81
CA ASN A 160 -4.67 29.98 -1.09
C ASN A 160 -3.56 30.68 -1.89
N VAL A 161 -3.49 32.01 -1.78
CA VAL A 161 -2.44 32.83 -2.39
C VAL A 161 -1.26 32.97 -1.41
N SER A 162 -0.04 32.86 -1.91
CA SER A 162 1.22 32.94 -1.18
C SER A 162 2.31 33.54 -2.08
N ILE A 163 3.43 33.95 -1.50
CA ILE A 163 4.60 34.45 -2.20
C ILE A 163 5.79 33.52 -1.87
N LEU A 164 6.67 33.27 -2.84
CA LEU A 164 7.97 32.61 -2.63
C LEU A 164 9.08 33.61 -2.86
N LEU A 165 10.08 33.58 -1.98
CA LEU A 165 11.31 34.35 -2.08
C LEU A 165 12.46 33.41 -2.46
N ASN A 166 13.21 33.76 -3.51
CA ASN A 166 14.39 33.04 -4.02
C ASN A 166 14.14 31.55 -4.30
N GLN A 167 12.89 31.19 -4.55
CA GLN A 167 12.46 29.83 -4.85
C GLN A 167 11.48 29.83 -6.02
N GLU A 168 11.67 28.87 -6.93
CA GLU A 168 10.72 28.63 -8.00
C GLU A 168 9.56 27.73 -7.54
N PRO A 169 8.31 28.07 -7.89
CA PRO A 169 7.18 27.20 -7.60
C PRO A 169 7.25 25.93 -8.45
N ALA A 170 7.46 24.78 -7.82
CA ALA A 170 7.50 23.49 -8.53
C ALA A 170 6.24 23.27 -9.42
N PRO A 171 6.39 23.16 -10.76
CA PRO A 171 5.27 23.04 -11.68
C PRO A 171 4.56 21.70 -11.49
N SER A 172 3.25 21.74 -11.24
CA SER A 172 2.44 20.53 -11.06
C SER A 172 1.46 20.36 -12.21
N ILE A 173 1.93 19.69 -13.27
CA ILE A 173 1.08 19.34 -14.41
C ILE A 173 0.32 18.04 -14.15
N ARG A 174 -1.00 18.07 -14.34
CA ARG A 174 -1.85 16.88 -14.26
C ARG A 174 -2.80 16.85 -15.44
N SER A 175 -2.70 15.81 -16.26
CA SER A 175 -3.70 15.54 -17.29
C SER A 175 -4.82 14.64 -16.77
N GLN A 176 -5.97 14.71 -17.44
CA GLN A 176 -7.08 13.77 -17.38
C GLN A 176 -7.62 13.55 -18.79
N ILE A 177 -7.61 12.31 -19.25
CA ILE A 177 -8.14 11.96 -20.59
C ILE A 177 -9.66 11.75 -20.50
N GLU A 178 -10.44 12.47 -21.30
CA GLU A 178 -11.89 12.37 -21.35
C GLU A 178 -12.40 11.61 -22.57
N LYS A 179 -11.65 11.63 -23.68
CA LYS A 179 -12.00 10.93 -24.92
C LYS A 179 -10.74 10.54 -25.70
N ILE A 180 -10.81 9.38 -26.36
CA ILE A 180 -9.85 8.94 -27.37
C ILE A 180 -10.66 8.52 -28.59
N SER A 181 -10.34 9.06 -29.76
CA SER A 181 -10.98 8.75 -31.04
C SER A 181 -9.95 8.59 -32.14
N TYR A 182 -10.39 8.04 -33.28
CA TYR A 182 -9.58 7.83 -34.47
C TYR A 182 -10.29 8.45 -35.66
N GLU A 183 -9.58 9.28 -36.42
CA GLU A 183 -10.07 9.92 -37.65
C GLU A 183 -9.05 9.63 -38.74
N GLN A 184 -9.44 8.85 -39.77
CA GLN A 184 -8.52 8.32 -40.78
C GLN A 184 -7.31 7.60 -40.14
N ASN A 185 -6.09 8.15 -40.28
CA ASN A 185 -4.86 7.63 -39.68
C ASN A 185 -4.39 8.42 -38.44
N LYS A 186 -5.19 9.37 -37.95
CA LYS A 186 -4.87 10.19 -36.78
C LYS A 186 -5.51 9.63 -35.51
N MET A 187 -4.72 9.54 -34.45
CA MET A 187 -5.20 9.29 -33.09
C MET A 187 -5.43 10.62 -32.37
N ILE A 188 -6.66 10.85 -31.93
CA ILE A 188 -7.08 12.08 -31.26
C ILE A 188 -7.29 11.80 -29.78
N VAL A 189 -6.58 12.53 -28.92
CA VAL A 189 -6.68 12.43 -27.46
C VAL A 189 -7.18 13.77 -26.91
N GLU A 190 -8.37 13.75 -26.30
CA GLU A 190 -9.01 14.94 -25.75
C GLU A 190 -9.19 14.81 -24.24
N GLY A 191 -9.05 15.92 -23.54
CA GLY A 191 -9.22 15.92 -22.10
C GLY A 191 -8.99 17.27 -21.44
N ARG A 192 -8.58 17.21 -20.16
CA ARG A 192 -8.22 18.39 -19.38
C ARG A 192 -6.80 18.31 -18.87
N VAL A 193 -6.11 19.45 -18.86
CA VAL A 193 -4.83 19.61 -18.18
C VAL A 193 -5.01 20.64 -17.07
N PHE A 194 -4.46 20.34 -15.92
CA PHE A 194 -4.42 21.21 -14.77
C PHE A 194 -2.96 21.59 -14.55
N SER A 195 -2.67 22.87 -14.65
CA SER A 195 -1.38 23.42 -14.25
C SER A 195 -1.55 24.18 -12.94
N ARG A 196 -0.57 24.08 -12.05
CA ARG A 196 -0.56 24.83 -10.80
C ARG A 196 0.51 25.90 -10.91
N ASN A 197 0.17 27.13 -10.49
CA ASN A 197 1.02 28.32 -10.50
C ASN A 197 1.34 28.83 -11.91
N SER A 198 1.83 27.95 -12.77
CA SER A 198 2.26 28.29 -14.10
C SER A 198 1.12 28.22 -15.11
N ARG A 199 0.98 29.23 -15.98
CA ARG A 199 0.11 29.14 -17.15
C ARG A 199 0.85 28.43 -18.28
N ILE A 200 0.15 27.54 -18.98
CA ILE A 200 0.63 26.93 -20.22
C ILE A 200 0.45 27.98 -21.32
N THR A 201 1.55 28.40 -21.94
CA THR A 201 1.56 29.37 -23.06
C THR A 201 1.46 28.64 -24.39
N HIS A 202 2.32 27.64 -24.57
CA HIS A 202 2.35 26.75 -25.72
C HIS A 202 2.70 25.34 -25.26
N GLY A 203 2.42 24.35 -26.11
CA GLY A 203 2.91 23.01 -25.86
C GLY A 203 2.66 22.09 -27.03
N GLU A 204 3.46 21.04 -27.09
CA GLU A 204 3.36 19.98 -28.08
C GLU A 204 3.05 18.65 -27.38
N ALA A 205 2.63 17.67 -28.17
CA ALA A 205 2.48 16.31 -27.68
C ALA A 205 3.23 15.36 -28.60
N PHE A 206 3.91 14.39 -28.01
CA PHE A 206 4.67 13.42 -28.76
C PHE A 206 4.57 12.05 -28.08
N ILE A 207 4.98 11.04 -28.83
CA ILE A 207 5.12 9.67 -28.34
C ILE A 207 6.58 9.26 -28.39
N LYS A 208 7.07 8.56 -27.36
CA LYS A 208 8.46 8.05 -27.29
C LYS A 208 8.49 6.54 -27.20
N GLY A 209 9.20 5.87 -28.11
CA GLY A 209 9.42 4.42 -28.08
C GLY A 209 10.34 4.01 -26.93
N ARG A 210 10.04 2.91 -26.24
CA ARG A 210 10.85 2.44 -25.10
C ARG A 210 12.08 1.66 -25.53
N LYS A 211 12.00 0.93 -26.64
CA LYS A 211 13.14 0.22 -27.22
C LYS A 211 13.90 1.10 -28.21
N THR A 212 13.16 1.74 -29.11
CA THR A 212 13.74 2.50 -30.23
C THR A 212 14.20 3.90 -29.85
N ASN A 213 13.75 4.44 -28.71
CA ASN A 213 13.88 5.85 -28.31
C ASN A 213 13.32 6.86 -29.34
N LEU A 214 12.62 6.40 -30.37
CA LEU A 214 12.03 7.24 -31.42
C LEU A 214 10.97 8.19 -30.82
N GLU A 215 11.11 9.48 -31.08
CA GLU A 215 10.15 10.52 -30.70
C GLU A 215 9.34 11.00 -31.91
N LEU A 216 8.01 10.89 -31.85
CA LEU A 216 7.10 11.34 -32.92
C LEU A 216 6.16 12.42 -32.41
N TYR A 217 6.31 13.62 -32.95
CA TYR A 217 5.57 14.82 -32.56
C TYR A 217 4.25 14.96 -33.32
N GLY A 218 3.24 15.42 -32.59
CA GLY A 218 1.88 15.72 -33.06
C GLY A 218 1.42 17.09 -32.57
N GLN A 219 0.32 17.57 -33.15
CA GLN A 219 -0.22 18.88 -32.81
C GLN A 219 -0.99 18.80 -31.49
N ALA A 220 -0.70 19.71 -30.57
CA ALA A 220 -1.47 19.88 -29.33
C ALA A 220 -2.07 21.29 -29.28
N ARG A 221 -3.36 21.37 -28.96
CA ARG A 221 -4.03 22.64 -28.68
C ARG A 221 -4.51 22.63 -27.24
N PHE A 222 -4.22 23.71 -26.52
CA PHE A 222 -4.66 23.94 -25.15
C PHE A 222 -5.55 25.19 -25.11
N THR A 223 -6.72 25.08 -24.50
CA THR A 223 -7.65 26.20 -24.34
C THR A 223 -7.94 26.41 -22.86
N LEU A 224 -7.64 27.60 -22.35
CA LEU A 224 -7.88 27.96 -20.95
C LEU A 224 -9.39 28.02 -20.68
N ASP A 225 -9.83 27.35 -19.62
CA ASP A 225 -11.19 27.40 -19.06
C ASP A 225 -11.19 28.46 -17.95
N ASP A 226 -11.34 29.74 -18.33
CA ASP A 226 -11.29 30.88 -17.41
C ASP A 226 -12.38 30.79 -16.33
N GLU A 227 -13.61 30.44 -16.71
CA GLU A 227 -14.73 30.33 -15.79
C GLU A 227 -14.51 29.18 -14.78
N GLY A 228 -14.07 28.02 -15.26
CA GLY A 228 -13.75 26.88 -14.41
C GLY A 228 -12.54 27.12 -13.52
N THR A 229 -11.54 27.86 -14.00
CA THR A 229 -10.37 28.30 -13.22
C THR A 229 -10.81 29.24 -12.10
N ALA A 230 -11.63 30.25 -12.41
CA ALA A 230 -12.17 31.19 -11.44
C ALA A 230 -12.98 30.48 -10.35
N LYS A 231 -13.89 29.57 -10.73
CA LYS A 231 -14.73 28.79 -9.80
C LYS A 231 -13.95 27.80 -8.93
N LYS A 232 -12.66 27.59 -9.24
CA LYS A 232 -11.78 26.61 -8.58
C LYS A 232 -10.54 27.28 -8.02
N TYR A 233 -10.73 28.47 -7.48
CA TYR A 233 -9.75 29.18 -6.66
C TYR A 233 -8.51 29.61 -7.46
N GLY A 234 -8.67 29.92 -8.74
CA GLY A 234 -7.57 30.38 -9.61
C GLY A 234 -6.63 29.26 -10.08
N LEU A 235 -6.97 27.98 -9.84
CA LEU A 235 -6.17 26.85 -10.30
C LEU A 235 -6.38 26.61 -11.79
N ASN A 236 -5.35 26.87 -12.60
CA ASN A 236 -5.43 26.86 -14.07
C ASN A 236 -6.00 25.54 -14.60
N ARG A 237 -7.00 25.65 -15.48
CA ARG A 237 -7.66 24.53 -16.14
C ARG A 237 -7.65 24.74 -17.63
N TYR A 238 -7.18 23.74 -18.35
CA TYR A 238 -7.17 23.75 -19.80
C TYR A 238 -8.01 22.57 -20.29
N THR A 239 -8.78 22.76 -21.35
CA THR A 239 -9.13 21.66 -22.24
C THR A 239 -7.98 21.47 -23.22
N TYR A 240 -7.73 20.25 -23.64
CA TYR A 240 -6.73 19.96 -24.66
C TYR A 240 -7.26 19.02 -25.71
N ARG A 241 -6.70 19.16 -26.92
CA ARG A 241 -6.87 18.23 -28.03
C ARG A 241 -5.51 17.97 -28.65
N VAL A 242 -5.09 16.72 -28.61
CA VAL A 242 -3.86 16.22 -29.24
C VAL A 242 -4.22 15.42 -30.47
N GLU A 243 -3.56 15.71 -31.58
CA GLU A 243 -3.68 14.97 -32.84
C GLU A 243 -2.31 14.42 -33.22
N LEU A 244 -2.19 13.10 -33.19
CA LEU A 244 -0.99 12.39 -33.62
C LEU A 244 -1.29 11.61 -34.89
N ASP A 245 -0.55 11.92 -35.94
CA ASP A 245 -0.60 11.16 -37.18
C ASP A 245 0.17 9.86 -37.02
N MET A 246 -0.57 8.75 -37.06
CA MET A 246 0.02 7.44 -36.84
C MET A 246 0.78 6.97 -38.07
N GLU A 247 0.58 7.53 -39.27
CA GLU A 247 1.41 7.18 -40.43
C GLU A 247 2.90 7.45 -40.21
N LYS A 248 3.24 8.43 -39.39
CA LYS A 248 4.64 8.71 -39.01
C LYS A 248 5.32 7.50 -38.34
N LEU A 249 4.56 6.63 -37.67
CA LEU A 249 5.10 5.36 -37.15
C LEU A 249 5.49 4.40 -38.26
N HIS A 250 4.76 4.38 -39.38
CA HIS A 250 5.16 3.57 -40.53
C HIS A 250 6.41 4.14 -41.21
N ASP A 251 6.44 5.47 -41.41
CA ASP A 251 7.57 6.13 -42.08
C ASP A 251 8.88 5.95 -41.29
N ALA A 252 8.80 5.88 -39.96
CA ALA A 252 9.94 5.60 -39.10
C ALA A 252 10.41 4.13 -39.10
N ARG A 253 9.66 3.22 -39.76
CA ARG A 253 9.95 1.78 -39.89
C ARG A 253 10.55 1.15 -38.63
N PRO A 254 9.83 1.13 -37.48
CA PRO A 254 10.32 0.46 -36.30
C PRO A 254 10.58 -1.02 -36.66
N ALA A 255 11.84 -1.43 -36.51
CA ALA A 255 12.30 -2.78 -36.88
C ALA A 255 11.62 -3.88 -36.05
N GLU A 256 11.07 -3.52 -34.87
CA GLU A 256 10.48 -4.42 -33.90
C GLU A 256 9.20 -3.85 -33.26
N ASP A 257 8.50 -4.72 -32.53
CA ASP A 257 7.44 -4.29 -31.62
C ASP A 257 7.99 -3.39 -30.51
N ASP A 258 7.34 -2.25 -30.33
CA ASP A 258 7.70 -1.26 -29.32
C ASP A 258 6.46 -0.75 -28.56
N ILE A 259 6.72 -0.20 -27.39
CA ILE A 259 5.73 0.50 -26.57
C ILE A 259 6.06 1.97 -26.67
N TYR A 260 5.12 2.77 -27.16
CA TYR A 260 5.26 4.21 -27.21
C TYR A 260 4.49 4.87 -26.08
N ASP A 261 5.16 5.78 -25.41
CA ASP A 261 4.69 6.47 -24.23
C ASP A 261 4.27 7.90 -24.58
N TYR A 262 3.09 8.34 -24.14
CA TYR A 262 2.56 9.68 -24.47
C TYR A 262 3.03 10.76 -23.49
N TYR A 263 3.50 11.87 -24.05
CA TYR A 263 3.99 13.04 -23.33
C TYR A 263 3.41 14.34 -23.87
N PHE A 264 3.38 15.34 -23.00
CA PHE A 264 3.37 16.75 -23.35
C PHE A 264 4.77 17.33 -23.12
N ASP A 265 5.18 18.23 -24.00
CA ASP A 265 6.26 19.19 -23.76
C ASP A 265 5.61 20.58 -23.69
N LEU A 266 5.62 21.18 -22.49
CA LEU A 266 4.86 22.39 -22.18
C LEU A 266 5.78 23.56 -21.91
N ASN A 267 5.57 24.66 -22.63
CA ASN A 267 6.15 25.96 -22.30
C ASN A 267 5.28 26.63 -21.24
N LEU A 268 5.91 27.04 -20.14
CA LEU A 268 5.26 27.67 -19.01
C LEU A 268 5.66 29.15 -18.98
N HIS A 269 4.74 30.03 -18.57
CA HIS A 269 4.96 31.48 -18.64
C HIS A 269 6.10 32.01 -17.74
N ASP A 270 6.52 31.22 -16.76
CA ASP A 270 7.40 31.56 -15.63
C ASP A 270 8.61 30.64 -15.55
N GLN A 271 8.80 29.73 -16.52
CA GLN A 271 9.96 28.83 -16.57
C GLN A 271 10.62 28.91 -17.94
N LEU A 272 11.96 28.89 -17.95
CA LEU A 272 12.75 28.92 -19.18
C LEU A 272 12.81 27.52 -19.84
N GLU A 273 12.79 26.46 -19.04
CA GLU A 273 12.86 25.09 -19.54
C GLU A 273 11.48 24.49 -19.90
N VAL A 274 11.47 23.67 -20.94
CA VAL A 274 10.28 22.94 -21.37
C VAL A 274 9.89 21.89 -20.32
N LYS A 275 8.66 21.96 -19.83
CA LYS A 275 8.16 20.97 -18.86
C LYS A 275 7.56 19.75 -19.54
N ARG A 276 8.30 18.63 -19.49
CA ARG A 276 7.83 17.33 -19.96
C ARG A 276 6.87 16.66 -18.96
N ALA A 277 5.69 16.24 -19.41
CA ALA A 277 4.67 15.61 -18.56
C ALA A 277 3.93 14.44 -19.24
N ARG A 278 3.77 13.31 -18.55
CA ARG A 278 3.01 12.16 -19.07
C ARG A 278 1.52 12.46 -19.21
N ILE A 279 0.94 12.08 -20.35
CA ILE A 279 -0.50 12.09 -20.57
C ILE A 279 -1.13 10.84 -19.93
N GLY A 280 -2.20 11.01 -19.17
CA GLY A 280 -2.79 9.93 -18.38
C GLY A 280 -4.06 10.28 -17.62
N ARG A 281 -4.39 9.41 -16.65
CA ARG A 281 -5.57 9.48 -15.77
C ARG A 281 -6.90 9.49 -16.54
N PRO A 282 -7.18 8.43 -17.32
CA PRO A 282 -8.42 8.34 -18.08
C PRO A 282 -9.66 8.33 -17.17
N THR A 283 -10.73 8.95 -17.65
CA THR A 283 -12.06 8.77 -17.07
C THR A 283 -12.51 7.31 -17.19
N GLY A 284 -13.51 6.91 -16.38
CA GLY A 284 -14.07 5.55 -16.46
C GLY A 284 -14.56 5.22 -17.87
N ARG A 285 -15.18 6.16 -18.57
CA ARG A 285 -15.70 5.97 -19.95
C ARG A 285 -14.59 5.66 -20.95
N VAL A 286 -13.46 6.38 -20.89
CA VAL A 286 -12.31 6.14 -21.79
C VAL A 286 -11.81 4.71 -21.66
N LYS A 287 -11.64 4.21 -20.42
CA LYS A 287 -11.23 2.83 -20.19
C LYS A 287 -12.18 1.81 -20.81
N LEU A 288 -13.49 2.07 -20.73
CA LEU A 288 -14.53 1.15 -21.19
C LEU A 288 -14.65 1.08 -22.72
N PHE A 289 -14.39 2.19 -23.41
CA PHE A 289 -14.56 2.33 -24.86
C PHE A 289 -13.24 2.44 -25.63
N LEU A 290 -12.12 2.14 -24.98
CA LEU A 290 -10.81 2.10 -25.61
C LEU A 290 -10.80 1.08 -26.75
N LYS A 291 -10.35 1.50 -27.94
CA LYS A 291 -10.31 0.69 -29.15
C LYS A 291 -8.88 0.65 -29.68
N GLU A 292 -8.45 -0.51 -30.15
CA GLU A 292 -7.29 -0.65 -31.04
C GLU A 292 -7.60 -0.05 -32.42
N THR A 293 -6.55 0.40 -33.11
CA THR A 293 -6.58 0.77 -34.54
C THR A 293 -5.46 0.04 -35.28
N PHE A 294 -5.37 0.22 -36.60
CA PHE A 294 -4.27 -0.29 -37.41
C PHE A 294 -3.99 0.66 -38.58
N ILE A 295 -2.77 0.60 -39.08
CA ILE A 295 -2.29 1.32 -40.25
C ILE A 295 -1.72 0.31 -41.24
N LYS A 296 -1.86 0.61 -42.54
CA LYS A 296 -1.32 -0.18 -43.64
C LYS A 296 -0.70 0.77 -44.65
N LYS A 297 0.56 0.53 -45.02
CA LYS A 297 1.25 1.29 -46.06
C LYS A 297 2.36 0.41 -46.65
N GLY A 298 2.45 0.35 -47.98
CA GLY A 298 3.34 -0.59 -48.67
C GLY A 298 3.08 -2.06 -48.31
N SER A 299 4.15 -2.79 -47.97
CA SER A 299 4.13 -4.20 -47.57
C SER A 299 3.87 -4.42 -46.08
N ASP A 300 3.77 -3.36 -45.27
CA ASP A 300 3.74 -3.45 -43.82
C ASP A 300 2.41 -2.96 -43.22
N ALA A 301 2.05 -3.58 -42.10
CA ALA A 301 0.88 -3.24 -41.32
C ALA A 301 1.22 -3.18 -39.83
N TYR A 302 0.74 -2.14 -39.15
CA TYR A 302 0.97 -1.95 -37.72
C TYR A 302 -0.35 -1.99 -36.97
N VAL A 303 -0.46 -2.84 -35.95
CA VAL A 303 -1.58 -2.83 -35.01
C VAL A 303 -1.24 -1.94 -33.83
N ILE A 304 -2.06 -0.93 -33.58
CA ILE A 304 -1.86 0.01 -32.48
C ILE A 304 -2.89 -0.27 -31.40
N ASN A 305 -2.42 -0.68 -30.23
CA ASN A 305 -3.24 -0.98 -29.07
C ASN A 305 -2.96 0.03 -27.95
N PRO A 306 -3.80 1.06 -27.77
CA PRO A 306 -3.67 1.93 -26.61
C PRO A 306 -3.99 1.16 -25.33
N TYR A 307 -3.22 1.43 -24.29
CA TYR A 307 -3.43 0.91 -22.95
C TYR A 307 -3.01 1.94 -21.89
N PHE A 308 -3.31 1.65 -20.63
CA PHE A 308 -2.94 2.51 -19.52
C PHE A 308 -1.98 1.80 -18.58
N THR A 309 -0.86 2.44 -18.25
CA THR A 309 0.13 1.88 -17.34
C THR A 309 -0.47 1.56 -15.97
N PHE A 310 0.02 0.49 -15.35
CA PHE A 310 -0.60 -0.07 -14.15
C PHE A 310 -0.57 0.91 -12.95
N LYS A 311 0.61 1.43 -12.59
CA LYS A 311 0.81 2.31 -11.42
C LYS A 311 0.20 3.71 -11.64
N ALA A 312 0.65 4.42 -12.68
CA ALA A 312 0.31 5.83 -12.91
C ALA A 312 -0.96 6.07 -13.76
N LYS A 313 -1.43 5.03 -14.49
CA LYS A 313 -2.51 5.14 -15.49
C LYS A 313 -2.19 6.16 -16.57
N ASN A 314 -0.92 6.21 -16.97
CA ASN A 314 -0.46 6.99 -18.12
C ASN A 314 -0.84 6.27 -19.40
N LEU A 315 -1.16 7.02 -20.44
CA LEU A 315 -1.42 6.50 -21.77
C LEU A 315 -0.11 6.04 -22.41
N SER A 316 -0.17 4.84 -22.98
CA SER A 316 0.86 4.24 -23.81
C SER A 316 0.16 3.49 -24.94
N ILE A 317 0.87 3.21 -26.02
CA ILE A 317 0.40 2.36 -27.12
C ILE A 317 1.39 1.22 -27.32
N GLU A 318 0.89 0.00 -27.44
CA GLU A 318 1.66 -1.12 -27.98
C GLU A 318 1.52 -1.08 -29.51
N VAL A 319 2.64 -1.11 -30.22
CA VAL A 319 2.67 -1.14 -31.68
C VAL A 319 3.20 -2.49 -32.11
N TYR A 320 2.39 -3.24 -32.86
CA TYR A 320 2.75 -4.56 -33.37
C TYR A 320 2.94 -4.54 -34.88
N GLY A 321 4.16 -4.79 -35.36
CA GLY A 321 4.48 -4.87 -36.79
C GLY A 321 4.12 -6.22 -37.42
N PHE A 322 3.63 -6.21 -38.66
CA PHE A 322 3.30 -7.39 -39.46
C PHE A 322 3.51 -7.13 -40.96
N PRO A 323 3.98 -8.14 -41.72
CA PRO A 323 3.74 -8.17 -43.16
C PRO A 323 2.23 -8.11 -43.47
N VAL A 324 1.83 -7.36 -44.50
CA VAL A 324 0.42 -7.09 -44.84
C VAL A 324 -0.38 -8.38 -45.06
N ASP A 325 0.22 -9.38 -45.69
CA ASP A 325 -0.40 -10.68 -45.95
C ASP A 325 -0.70 -11.45 -44.64
N THR A 326 0.24 -11.42 -43.69
CA THR A 326 0.12 -12.02 -42.35
C THR A 326 -0.88 -11.25 -41.50
N PHE A 327 -0.90 -9.92 -41.59
CA PHE A 327 -1.92 -9.10 -40.94
C PHE A 327 -3.33 -9.37 -41.48
N ASN A 328 -3.48 -9.51 -42.80
CA ASN A 328 -4.76 -9.90 -43.42
C ASN A 328 -5.20 -11.28 -42.95
N TYR A 329 -4.26 -12.23 -42.81
CA TYR A 329 -4.52 -13.55 -42.24
C TYR A 329 -4.98 -13.46 -40.78
N LEU A 330 -4.29 -12.67 -39.93
CA LEU A 330 -4.70 -12.38 -38.55
C LEU A 330 -6.14 -11.89 -38.49
N ARG A 331 -6.52 -10.93 -39.35
CA ARG A 331 -7.89 -10.39 -39.42
C ARG A 331 -8.90 -11.45 -39.83
N LYS A 332 -8.59 -12.28 -40.83
CA LYS A 332 -9.45 -13.38 -41.29
C LYS A 332 -9.68 -14.39 -40.17
N MET A 333 -8.59 -14.87 -39.55
CA MET A 333 -8.64 -15.80 -38.43
C MET A 333 -9.47 -15.24 -37.27
N ARG A 334 -9.31 -13.95 -36.98
CA ARG A 334 -10.07 -13.27 -35.92
C ARG A 334 -11.58 -13.23 -36.21
N ARG A 335 -11.97 -12.90 -37.44
CA ARG A 335 -13.38 -12.81 -37.86
C ARG A 335 -14.08 -14.16 -37.78
N PHE A 336 -13.39 -15.23 -38.17
CA PHE A 336 -13.95 -16.58 -38.23
C PHE A 336 -13.46 -17.48 -37.09
N ALA A 337 -12.91 -16.91 -36.01
CA ALA A 337 -12.36 -17.68 -34.90
C ALA A 337 -13.32 -18.74 -34.32
N PRO A 338 -14.63 -18.45 -34.14
CA PRO A 338 -15.58 -19.48 -33.68
C PRO A 338 -15.66 -20.70 -34.61
N LEU A 339 -15.62 -20.47 -35.92
CA LEU A 339 -15.70 -21.51 -36.95
C LEU A 339 -14.43 -22.37 -36.95
N TYR A 340 -13.26 -21.72 -36.94
CA TYR A 340 -11.98 -22.44 -36.89
C TYR A 340 -11.86 -23.29 -35.63
N ARG A 341 -12.28 -22.78 -34.46
CA ARG A 341 -12.27 -23.58 -33.23
C ARG A 341 -13.22 -24.77 -33.29
N MET A 342 -14.42 -24.59 -33.86
CA MET A 342 -15.41 -25.66 -33.98
C MET A 342 -14.87 -26.86 -34.76
N PHE A 343 -14.26 -26.61 -35.92
CA PHE A 343 -13.71 -27.67 -36.77
C PHE A 343 -12.38 -28.26 -36.29
N ASN A 344 -11.71 -27.62 -35.32
CA ASN A 344 -10.39 -28.06 -34.84
C ASN A 344 -10.42 -28.48 -33.36
N LYS A 345 -11.61 -28.64 -32.76
CA LYS A 345 -11.76 -28.99 -31.33
C LYS A 345 -11.11 -30.34 -31.00
N SER A 346 -11.16 -31.30 -31.91
CA SER A 346 -10.55 -32.64 -31.74
C SER A 346 -9.02 -32.64 -31.85
N LYS A 347 -8.39 -31.53 -32.25
CA LYS A 347 -6.93 -31.49 -32.45
C LYS A 347 -6.13 -31.31 -31.16
N ASP A 348 -6.75 -30.89 -30.07
CA ASP A 348 -6.11 -30.64 -28.76
C ASP A 348 -4.72 -29.96 -28.86
N VAL A 349 -4.68 -28.77 -29.46
CA VAL A 349 -3.42 -28.04 -29.70
C VAL A 349 -2.96 -27.32 -28.44
N TRP A 350 -1.73 -27.58 -28.00
CA TRP A 350 -1.10 -26.93 -26.85
C TRP A 350 -0.08 -25.90 -27.33
N LEU A 351 -0.18 -24.68 -26.82
CA LEU A 351 0.88 -23.68 -26.95
C LEU A 351 1.67 -23.62 -25.65
N ILE A 352 2.98 -23.79 -25.75
CA ILE A 352 3.92 -23.76 -24.63
C ILE A 352 4.95 -22.66 -24.90
N GLY A 353 5.39 -21.95 -23.87
CA GLY A 353 6.48 -20.98 -24.01
C GLY A 353 6.58 -20.01 -22.85
N GLU A 354 7.47 -19.03 -23.01
CA GLU A 354 7.85 -18.09 -21.96
C GLU A 354 7.59 -16.65 -22.40
N ARG A 355 8.66 -15.88 -22.59
CA ARG A 355 8.64 -14.69 -23.43
C ARG A 355 8.98 -15.10 -24.86
N SER A 356 8.56 -14.32 -25.83
CA SER A 356 8.75 -14.62 -27.25
C SER A 356 10.22 -14.81 -27.65
N TYR A 357 11.16 -14.28 -26.89
CA TYR A 357 12.60 -14.40 -27.16
C TYR A 357 13.35 -15.37 -26.23
N LYS A 358 12.66 -16.11 -25.34
CA LYS A 358 13.29 -17.00 -24.35
C LYS A 358 12.86 -18.47 -24.46
N ALA A 359 13.80 -19.38 -24.21
CA ALA A 359 13.64 -20.83 -24.12
C ALA A 359 14.71 -21.46 -23.21
N GLN A 360 14.65 -21.16 -21.91
CA GLN A 360 15.61 -21.69 -20.92
C GLN A 360 14.99 -22.03 -19.55
N ASP A 361 13.78 -21.56 -19.25
CA ASP A 361 13.15 -21.69 -17.94
C ASP A 361 12.13 -22.86 -17.94
N THR A 362 11.21 -22.83 -16.99
CA THR A 362 10.13 -23.80 -16.75
C THR A 362 9.30 -24.08 -18.02
N GLY A 363 9.12 -23.09 -18.91
CA GLY A 363 8.39 -23.30 -20.17
C GLY A 363 9.15 -24.22 -21.13
N TYR A 364 10.47 -24.01 -21.26
CA TYR A 364 11.35 -24.85 -22.06
C TYR A 364 11.43 -26.29 -21.51
N HIS A 365 11.73 -26.47 -20.23
CA HIS A 365 11.85 -27.80 -19.63
C HIS A 365 10.57 -28.63 -19.77
N PHE A 366 9.41 -28.00 -19.59
CA PHE A 366 8.12 -28.68 -19.78
C PHE A 366 7.87 -29.05 -21.25
N PHE A 367 8.18 -28.16 -22.19
CA PHE A 367 8.07 -28.46 -23.62
C PHE A 367 8.96 -29.63 -24.03
N LYS A 368 10.22 -29.62 -23.57
CA LYS A 368 11.18 -30.72 -23.80
C LYS A 368 10.61 -32.05 -23.32
N TYR A 369 10.13 -32.12 -22.07
CA TYR A 369 9.49 -33.30 -21.53
C TYR A 369 8.32 -33.81 -22.40
N VAL A 370 7.43 -32.92 -22.83
CA VAL A 370 6.28 -33.30 -23.68
C VAL A 370 6.74 -33.82 -25.05
N ARG A 371 7.76 -33.21 -25.66
CA ARG A 371 8.28 -33.65 -26.96
C ARG A 371 8.99 -35.01 -26.88
N GLU A 372 9.70 -35.28 -25.80
CA GLU A 372 10.44 -36.52 -25.58
C GLU A 372 9.52 -37.69 -25.20
N ASN A 373 8.50 -37.46 -24.36
CA ASN A 373 7.64 -38.52 -23.83
C ASN A 373 6.31 -38.69 -24.59
N PHE A 374 5.83 -37.63 -25.25
CA PHE A 374 4.56 -37.62 -25.97
C PHE A 374 4.72 -37.01 -27.38
N PRO A 375 5.54 -37.62 -28.26
CA PRO A 375 5.90 -37.03 -29.55
C PRO A 375 4.69 -36.81 -30.50
N ASP A 376 3.60 -37.56 -30.34
CA ASP A 376 2.37 -37.40 -31.12
C ASP A 376 1.48 -36.24 -30.64
N LYS A 377 1.75 -35.70 -29.43
CA LYS A 377 1.00 -34.58 -28.87
C LYS A 377 1.27 -33.34 -29.71
N LYS A 378 0.20 -32.63 -30.08
CA LYS A 378 0.27 -31.35 -30.82
C LYS A 378 0.64 -30.19 -29.88
N ALA A 379 1.80 -30.32 -29.25
CA ALA A 379 2.40 -29.30 -28.40
C ALA A 379 3.43 -28.51 -29.21
N TYR A 380 3.30 -27.19 -29.20
CA TYR A 380 4.15 -26.28 -29.95
C TYR A 380 4.80 -25.24 -29.05
N TYR A 381 6.08 -24.96 -29.29
CA TYR A 381 6.80 -23.88 -28.63
C TYR A 381 6.73 -22.59 -29.43
N VAL A 382 6.43 -21.46 -28.79
CA VAL A 382 6.36 -20.14 -29.45
C VAL A 382 7.64 -19.35 -29.20
N ILE A 383 8.38 -19.01 -30.25
CA ILE A 383 9.64 -18.25 -30.17
C ILE A 383 9.85 -17.36 -31.40
N GLU A 384 10.55 -16.23 -31.23
CA GLU A 384 11.03 -15.36 -32.29
C GLU A 384 12.12 -16.06 -33.11
N LYS A 385 12.10 -15.88 -34.43
CA LYS A 385 12.98 -16.61 -35.36
C LYS A 385 14.45 -16.22 -35.19
N ASP A 386 14.68 -14.98 -34.80
CA ASP A 386 15.97 -14.33 -34.58
C ASP A 386 16.41 -14.37 -33.10
N SER A 387 15.65 -15.06 -32.23
CA SER A 387 16.09 -15.28 -30.85
C SER A 387 17.33 -16.17 -30.82
N PRO A 388 18.39 -15.79 -30.08
CA PRO A 388 19.54 -16.67 -29.84
C PRO A 388 19.16 -18.00 -29.18
N GLU A 389 18.05 -18.03 -28.44
CA GLU A 389 17.57 -19.22 -27.72
C GLU A 389 16.67 -20.13 -28.60
N ALA A 390 16.39 -19.77 -29.87
CA ALA A 390 15.61 -20.60 -30.79
C ALA A 390 16.25 -21.98 -31.02
N GLY A 391 17.59 -22.03 -31.04
CA GLY A 391 18.36 -23.26 -31.17
C GLY A 391 18.12 -24.29 -30.05
N ASN A 392 17.59 -23.88 -28.89
CA ASN A 392 17.25 -24.81 -27.80
C ASN A 392 16.01 -25.66 -28.12
N VAL A 393 15.09 -25.14 -28.94
CA VAL A 393 13.78 -25.78 -29.20
C VAL A 393 13.64 -26.31 -30.62
N GLU A 394 14.38 -25.78 -31.59
CA GLU A 394 14.39 -26.27 -32.97
C GLU A 394 14.67 -27.77 -33.11
N PRO A 395 15.65 -28.37 -32.38
CA PRO A 395 15.90 -29.81 -32.45
C PRO A 395 14.73 -30.68 -31.95
N LEU A 396 13.84 -30.14 -31.12
CA LEU A 396 12.69 -30.86 -30.54
C LEU A 396 11.46 -30.90 -31.49
N GLY A 397 11.51 -30.14 -32.58
CA GLY A 397 10.40 -29.99 -33.53
C GLY A 397 9.23 -29.17 -32.99
N ASN A 398 8.13 -29.05 -33.75
CA ASN A 398 6.93 -28.31 -33.37
C ASN A 398 7.18 -26.86 -32.89
N VAL A 399 8.08 -26.14 -33.55
CA VAL A 399 8.33 -24.73 -33.26
C VAL A 399 7.39 -23.85 -34.08
N LEU A 400 6.75 -22.88 -33.42
CA LEU A 400 5.93 -21.85 -34.06
C LEU A 400 6.65 -20.51 -33.96
N TYR A 401 7.16 -20.04 -35.09
CA TYR A 401 7.78 -18.73 -35.14
C TYR A 401 6.77 -17.63 -34.83
N PHE A 402 7.15 -16.74 -33.92
CA PHE A 402 6.31 -15.67 -33.42
C PHE A 402 5.72 -14.86 -34.59
N LYS A 403 4.45 -14.48 -34.45
CA LYS A 403 3.61 -13.84 -35.49
C LYS A 403 3.46 -14.51 -36.87
N SER A 404 4.03 -15.68 -37.12
CA SER A 404 3.78 -16.42 -38.38
C SER A 404 2.29 -16.76 -38.56
N LYS A 405 1.87 -17.06 -39.80
CA LYS A 405 0.50 -17.51 -40.09
C LYS A 405 0.15 -18.78 -39.31
N GLU A 406 1.11 -19.69 -39.15
CA GLU A 406 0.93 -20.93 -38.39
C GLU A 406 0.75 -20.63 -36.90
N HIS A 407 1.57 -19.75 -36.33
CA HIS A 407 1.41 -19.30 -34.96
C HIS A 407 0.01 -18.70 -34.74
N ILE A 408 -0.40 -17.74 -35.57
CA ILE A 408 -1.73 -17.11 -35.49
C ILE A 408 -2.85 -18.16 -35.51
N LYS A 409 -2.76 -19.13 -36.42
CA LYS A 409 -3.75 -20.21 -36.56
C LYS A 409 -3.82 -21.04 -35.28
N ASN A 410 -2.68 -21.54 -34.82
CA ASN A 410 -2.56 -22.40 -33.64
C ASN A 410 -2.99 -21.67 -32.36
N THR A 411 -2.71 -20.38 -32.20
CA THR A 411 -3.23 -19.59 -31.06
C THR A 411 -4.75 -19.50 -31.05
N VAL A 412 -5.40 -19.39 -32.21
CA VAL A 412 -6.87 -19.31 -32.28
C VAL A 412 -7.53 -20.65 -31.96
N ILE A 413 -6.93 -21.76 -32.38
CA ILE A 413 -7.48 -23.12 -32.19
C ILE A 413 -6.96 -23.84 -30.94
N ALA A 414 -6.01 -23.26 -30.22
CA ALA A 414 -5.41 -23.85 -29.02
C ALA A 414 -6.48 -24.28 -28.00
N SER A 415 -6.33 -25.48 -27.48
CA SER A 415 -7.07 -25.98 -26.32
C SER A 415 -6.41 -25.52 -25.02
N LYS A 416 -5.07 -25.40 -25.01
CA LYS A 416 -4.27 -25.02 -23.84
C LYS A 416 -3.18 -24.02 -24.21
N VAL A 417 -2.97 -23.04 -23.33
CA VAL A 417 -1.86 -22.07 -23.40
C VAL A 417 -1.14 -22.15 -22.07
N ILE A 418 0.10 -22.63 -22.10
CA ILE A 418 0.89 -23.01 -20.94
C ILE A 418 2.13 -22.12 -20.94
N SER A 419 2.32 -21.30 -19.90
CA SER A 419 3.43 -20.35 -19.87
C SER A 419 4.02 -20.14 -18.48
N SER A 420 5.34 -19.96 -18.40
CA SER A 420 6.05 -19.52 -17.19
C SER A 420 5.79 -18.04 -16.85
N HIS A 421 5.34 -17.28 -17.84
CA HIS A 421 5.01 -15.86 -17.74
C HIS A 421 3.51 -15.64 -18.02
N HIS A 422 3.09 -14.40 -18.29
CA HIS A 422 1.70 -14.16 -18.70
C HIS A 422 1.38 -15.00 -19.96
N PRO A 423 0.27 -15.77 -19.95
CA PRO A 423 -0.15 -16.56 -21.11
C PRO A 423 -0.31 -15.74 -22.40
N ASP A 424 -0.58 -14.45 -22.28
CA ASP A 424 -0.74 -13.57 -23.44
C ASP A 424 0.57 -13.15 -24.11
N TYR A 425 1.73 -13.42 -23.54
CA TYR A 425 3.01 -13.26 -24.25
C TYR A 425 3.16 -14.24 -25.41
N LEU A 426 2.46 -15.38 -25.36
CA LEU A 426 2.42 -16.37 -26.44
C LEU A 426 1.37 -16.01 -27.52
N TYR A 427 0.78 -14.82 -27.48
CA TYR A 427 -0.18 -14.39 -28.50
C TYR A 427 0.52 -13.50 -29.53
N PRO A 428 0.14 -13.57 -30.82
CA PRO A 428 0.71 -12.70 -31.86
C PRO A 428 0.42 -11.22 -31.60
N VAL A 429 -0.68 -10.90 -30.90
CA VAL A 429 -0.99 -9.55 -30.42
C VAL A 429 -1.73 -9.63 -29.07
N ARG A 430 -1.47 -8.68 -28.17
CA ARG A 430 -2.07 -8.66 -26.82
C ARG A 430 -3.32 -7.80 -26.71
N THR A 431 -3.97 -7.51 -27.83
CA THR A 431 -5.16 -6.66 -27.83
C THR A 431 -6.35 -7.34 -27.18
N ARG A 432 -7.24 -6.54 -26.58
CA ARG A 432 -8.47 -7.04 -25.95
C ARG A 432 -9.35 -7.83 -26.92
N LYS A 433 -9.41 -7.43 -28.19
CA LYS A 433 -10.19 -8.15 -29.21
C LYS A 433 -9.59 -9.50 -29.52
N PHE A 434 -8.27 -9.61 -29.64
CA PHE A 434 -7.61 -10.88 -29.93
C PHE A 434 -7.71 -11.85 -28.75
N LYS A 435 -7.43 -11.40 -27.52
CA LYS A 435 -7.58 -12.19 -26.28
C LYS A 435 -8.97 -12.83 -26.15
N ARG A 436 -10.04 -12.15 -26.60
CA ARG A 436 -11.41 -12.71 -26.58
C ARG A 436 -11.59 -13.92 -27.50
N ASN A 437 -10.78 -14.07 -28.54
CA ASN A 437 -10.84 -15.20 -29.48
C ASN A 437 -10.04 -16.41 -28.99
N VAL A 438 -9.11 -16.23 -28.06
CA VAL A 438 -8.43 -17.35 -27.42
C VAL A 438 -9.32 -17.90 -26.31
N LYS A 439 -9.79 -19.14 -26.50
CA LYS A 439 -10.65 -19.86 -25.52
C LYS A 439 -9.93 -21.00 -24.82
N ALA A 440 -8.63 -21.14 -25.09
CA ALA A 440 -7.77 -22.08 -24.43
C ALA A 440 -7.82 -21.93 -22.91
N LEU A 441 -7.65 -23.06 -22.21
CA LEU A 441 -7.32 -23.10 -20.80
C LEU A 441 -5.93 -22.49 -20.62
N LYS A 442 -5.81 -21.47 -19.76
CA LYS A 442 -4.51 -20.86 -19.46
C LYS A 442 -3.90 -21.45 -18.21
N ILE A 443 -2.74 -22.07 -18.36
CA ILE A 443 -1.98 -22.70 -17.27
C ILE A 443 -0.72 -21.87 -17.04
N PHE A 444 -0.53 -21.40 -15.81
CA PHE A 444 0.64 -20.64 -15.42
C PHE A 444 1.62 -21.53 -14.65
N LEU A 445 2.79 -21.74 -15.25
CA LEU A 445 3.85 -22.59 -14.71
C LEU A 445 4.72 -21.88 -13.67
N GLN A 446 4.60 -20.55 -13.55
CA GLN A 446 5.55 -19.69 -12.82
C GLN A 446 6.97 -19.67 -13.42
N HIS A 447 7.80 -18.76 -12.93
CA HIS A 447 9.21 -18.59 -13.27
C HIS A 447 10.10 -18.56 -12.00
N GLY A 448 9.55 -19.05 -10.88
CA GLY A 448 10.20 -19.11 -9.58
C GLY A 448 9.21 -18.96 -8.43
N VAL A 449 9.66 -19.37 -7.23
CA VAL A 449 8.88 -19.29 -5.99
C VAL A 449 8.45 -17.85 -5.71
N MET A 450 7.17 -17.66 -5.41
CA MET A 450 6.60 -16.35 -5.14
C MET A 450 6.59 -16.02 -3.65
N GLY A 451 6.56 -14.72 -3.38
CA GLY A 451 6.11 -14.19 -2.09
C GLY A 451 6.96 -13.04 -1.58
N THR A 452 8.26 -13.01 -1.90
CA THR A 452 9.22 -12.00 -1.41
C THR A 452 8.76 -10.56 -1.66
N LYS A 453 8.10 -10.33 -2.80
CA LYS A 453 7.39 -9.08 -3.12
C LYS A 453 5.89 -9.26 -3.12
N ASN A 454 5.16 -8.18 -2.87
CA ASN A 454 3.70 -8.16 -3.04
C ASN A 454 3.29 -8.25 -4.52
N MET A 455 2.98 -9.45 -5.01
CA MET A 455 2.66 -9.70 -6.42
C MET A 455 1.15 -9.75 -6.71
N LEU A 456 0.29 -9.44 -5.73
CA LEU A 456 -1.16 -9.41 -5.89
C LEU A 456 -1.63 -8.54 -7.07
N ALA A 457 -0.93 -7.45 -7.31
CA ALA A 457 -1.19 -6.53 -8.42
C ALA A 457 -0.93 -7.14 -9.80
N ASN A 458 -0.01 -8.10 -9.87
CA ASN A 458 0.52 -8.70 -11.09
C ASN A 458 -0.22 -10.01 -11.40
N TYR A 459 -0.31 -10.91 -10.42
CA TYR A 459 -0.82 -12.27 -10.60
C TYR A 459 -2.12 -12.56 -9.85
N GLY A 460 -2.70 -11.60 -9.13
CA GLY A 460 -3.97 -11.81 -8.43
C GLY A 460 -5.11 -12.13 -9.39
N LYS A 461 -6.14 -12.86 -8.93
CA LYS A 461 -7.31 -13.23 -9.75
C LYS A 461 -8.05 -12.02 -10.36
N LYS A 462 -7.90 -10.84 -9.74
CA LYS A 462 -8.47 -9.55 -10.20
C LYS A 462 -7.43 -8.60 -10.79
N ALA A 463 -6.20 -9.06 -11.04
CA ALA A 463 -5.14 -8.28 -11.64
C ALA A 463 -5.50 -7.89 -13.08
N SER A 464 -5.15 -6.66 -13.45
CA SER A 464 -5.45 -6.13 -14.78
C SER A 464 -4.45 -6.68 -15.78
N GLY A 465 -4.91 -7.47 -16.75
CA GLY A 465 -4.06 -7.99 -17.82
C GLY A 465 -3.46 -9.38 -17.57
N PHE A 466 -3.65 -9.97 -16.38
CA PHE A 466 -3.36 -11.38 -16.11
C PHE A 466 -4.65 -12.18 -16.16
N ASP A 467 -4.73 -13.16 -17.06
CA ASP A 467 -5.89 -14.04 -17.22
C ASP A 467 -5.37 -15.48 -17.23
N THR A 468 -5.49 -16.13 -16.07
CA THR A 468 -4.99 -17.48 -15.81
C THR A 468 -6.11 -18.31 -15.19
N ASP A 469 -6.29 -19.52 -15.71
CA ASP A 469 -7.29 -20.46 -15.23
C ASP A 469 -6.70 -21.39 -14.16
N LEU A 470 -5.50 -21.93 -14.40
CA LEU A 470 -4.78 -22.81 -13.47
C LEU A 470 -3.40 -22.25 -13.09
N PHE A 471 -3.05 -22.47 -11.82
CA PHE A 471 -1.82 -22.01 -11.20
C PHE A 471 -1.05 -23.22 -10.67
N LEU A 472 0.16 -23.46 -11.18
CA LEU A 472 1.01 -24.55 -10.71
C LEU A 472 2.03 -23.98 -9.72
N VAL A 473 2.20 -24.62 -8.56
CA VAL A 473 3.04 -24.12 -7.46
C VAL A 473 4.00 -25.22 -6.97
N SER A 474 5.01 -24.82 -6.21
CA SER A 474 6.08 -25.70 -5.71
C SER A 474 5.78 -26.34 -4.35
N SER A 475 4.88 -25.75 -3.55
CA SER A 475 4.54 -26.24 -2.21
C SER A 475 3.08 -26.00 -1.80
N GLU A 476 2.65 -26.68 -0.74
CA GLU A 476 1.35 -26.42 -0.10
C GLU A 476 1.29 -25.01 0.50
N PHE A 477 2.43 -24.49 1.01
CA PHE A 477 2.50 -23.13 1.52
C PHE A 477 2.23 -22.08 0.44
N GLU A 478 2.82 -22.25 -0.75
CA GLU A 478 2.51 -21.41 -1.90
C GLU A 478 1.05 -21.58 -2.33
N LYS A 479 0.52 -22.81 -2.36
CA LYS A 479 -0.88 -23.05 -2.70
C LYS A 479 -1.82 -22.25 -1.80
N ASP A 480 -1.60 -22.32 -0.49
CA ASP A 480 -2.39 -21.59 0.49
C ASP A 480 -2.26 -20.07 0.30
N MET A 481 -1.07 -19.56 -0.04
CA MET A 481 -0.85 -18.15 -0.40
C MET A 481 -1.68 -17.71 -1.62
N ILE A 482 -1.65 -18.49 -2.70
CA ILE A 482 -2.37 -18.15 -3.94
C ILE A 482 -3.89 -18.17 -3.73
N ILE A 483 -4.38 -19.07 -2.87
CA ILE A 483 -5.79 -19.11 -2.48
C ILE A 483 -6.14 -17.91 -1.59
N SER A 484 -5.41 -17.70 -0.49
CA SER A 484 -5.77 -16.72 0.56
C SER A 484 -5.55 -15.27 0.14
N ASP A 485 -4.45 -15.01 -0.58
CA ASP A 485 -4.02 -13.65 -0.91
C ASP A 485 -4.35 -13.28 -2.34
N PHE A 486 -4.09 -14.17 -3.31
CA PHE A 486 -4.29 -13.89 -4.73
C PHE A 486 -5.76 -14.11 -5.17
N GLY A 487 -6.54 -14.84 -4.37
CA GLY A 487 -7.99 -14.99 -4.53
C GLY A 487 -8.39 -16.02 -5.59
N TYR A 488 -7.55 -17.04 -5.79
CA TYR A 488 -7.88 -18.22 -6.58
C TYR A 488 -8.68 -19.23 -5.74
N ASP A 489 -9.44 -20.08 -6.43
CA ASP A 489 -10.14 -21.20 -5.79
C ASP A 489 -9.21 -22.42 -5.68
N GLU A 490 -9.48 -23.35 -4.77
CA GLU A 490 -8.60 -24.50 -4.48
C GLU A 490 -8.40 -25.43 -5.69
N ASP A 491 -9.44 -25.61 -6.50
CA ASP A 491 -9.44 -26.39 -7.74
C ASP A 491 -8.67 -25.73 -8.89
N GLN A 492 -8.19 -24.49 -8.68
CA GLN A 492 -7.39 -23.73 -9.64
C GLN A 492 -5.89 -23.76 -9.32
N VAL A 493 -5.48 -24.35 -8.19
CA VAL A 493 -4.08 -24.32 -7.73
C VAL A 493 -3.57 -25.72 -7.40
N TYR A 494 -2.53 -26.17 -8.11
CA TYR A 494 -1.97 -27.52 -8.01
C TYR A 494 -0.51 -27.48 -7.56
N VAL A 495 -0.14 -28.33 -6.61
CA VAL A 495 1.24 -28.48 -6.16
C VAL A 495 1.91 -29.54 -7.01
N THR A 496 2.75 -29.11 -7.96
CA THR A 496 3.41 -30.00 -8.93
C THR A 496 4.94 -29.94 -8.85
N GLY A 497 5.49 -28.87 -8.25
CA GLY A 497 6.86 -28.45 -8.55
C GLY A 497 6.92 -27.64 -9.85
N LEU A 498 8.07 -27.04 -10.13
CA LEU A 498 8.35 -26.38 -11.40
C LEU A 498 9.10 -27.38 -12.30
N SER A 499 8.78 -27.46 -13.59
CA SER A 499 9.45 -28.40 -14.52
C SER A 499 10.96 -28.22 -14.60
N ARG A 500 11.50 -27.02 -14.34
CA ARG A 500 12.96 -26.82 -14.26
C ARG A 500 13.60 -27.56 -13.08
N PHE A 501 12.83 -27.93 -12.06
CA PHE A 501 13.35 -28.67 -10.91
C PHE A 501 13.80 -30.08 -11.27
N ASP A 502 13.26 -30.67 -12.32
CA ASP A 502 13.74 -31.97 -12.81
C ASP A 502 15.21 -31.87 -13.24
N SER A 503 15.59 -30.74 -13.84
CA SER A 503 16.98 -30.44 -14.16
C SER A 503 17.79 -30.00 -12.95
N LEU A 504 17.18 -29.28 -12.00
CA LEU A 504 17.84 -28.81 -10.77
C LEU A 504 18.34 -29.99 -9.92
N PHE A 505 17.50 -31.01 -9.72
CA PHE A 505 17.80 -32.19 -8.90
C PHE A 505 18.58 -33.29 -9.63
N LYS A 506 18.99 -33.04 -10.87
CA LYS A 506 19.83 -33.98 -11.61
C LYS A 506 21.29 -33.79 -11.18
N GLU A 507 21.95 -34.87 -10.76
CA GLU A 507 23.37 -34.85 -10.37
C GLU A 507 24.29 -34.95 -11.60
N ASP A 508 24.20 -33.98 -12.51
CA ASP A 508 24.96 -33.94 -13.77
C ASP A 508 25.91 -32.74 -13.90
N VAL A 509 26.10 -31.97 -12.83
CA VAL A 509 27.05 -30.85 -12.76
C VAL A 509 27.96 -31.05 -11.54
N GLU A 510 29.26 -30.99 -11.76
CA GLU A 510 30.25 -31.03 -10.69
C GLU A 510 30.20 -29.73 -9.85
N ILE A 511 30.16 -29.86 -8.53
CA ILE A 511 30.13 -28.72 -7.62
C ILE A 511 31.56 -28.17 -7.47
N LYS A 512 31.74 -26.89 -7.80
CA LYS A 512 32.99 -26.16 -7.59
C LYS A 512 32.95 -25.42 -6.26
N ARG A 513 34.13 -25.20 -5.66
CA ARG A 513 34.30 -24.23 -4.56
C ARG A 513 34.17 -22.83 -5.15
N GLN A 514 32.92 -22.42 -5.38
CA GLN A 514 32.57 -21.18 -6.04
C GLN A 514 31.50 -20.44 -5.23
N LEU A 515 31.69 -19.13 -5.05
CA LEU A 515 30.76 -18.19 -4.43
C LEU A 515 30.04 -17.41 -5.52
N LEU A 516 28.73 -17.60 -5.64
CA LEU A 516 27.88 -16.90 -6.59
C LEU A 516 27.22 -15.68 -5.96
N ILE A 517 27.45 -14.50 -6.53
CA ILE A 517 26.82 -13.25 -6.13
C ILE A 517 25.82 -12.84 -7.23
N ILE A 518 24.52 -12.87 -6.91
CA ILE A 518 23.43 -12.62 -7.87
C ILE A 518 22.36 -11.65 -7.33
N PRO A 519 22.56 -10.33 -7.46
CA PRO A 519 21.66 -9.34 -6.90
C PRO A 519 20.40 -9.11 -7.73
N THR A 520 19.27 -8.80 -7.07
CA THR A 520 18.00 -8.50 -7.75
C THR A 520 17.99 -7.11 -8.39
N TRP A 521 17.29 -6.94 -9.51
CA TRP A 521 17.13 -5.63 -10.16
C TRP A 521 16.29 -4.63 -9.34
N ARG A 522 16.52 -3.32 -9.56
CA ARG A 522 15.77 -2.21 -8.93
C ARG A 522 14.92 -1.45 -9.95
N ASP A 523 13.63 -1.27 -9.67
CA ASP A 523 12.71 -0.66 -10.63
C ASP A 523 12.84 0.87 -10.73
N TRP A 524 13.60 1.49 -9.83
CA TRP A 524 13.94 2.91 -9.87
C TRP A 524 15.29 3.22 -10.52
N ILE A 525 16.10 2.21 -10.85
CA ILE A 525 17.36 2.41 -11.58
C ILE A 525 17.08 2.23 -13.06
N THR A 526 17.09 3.33 -13.79
CA THR A 526 16.64 3.37 -15.19
C THR A 526 17.62 3.99 -16.17
N SER A 527 18.68 4.64 -15.67
CA SER A 527 19.77 5.21 -16.46
C SER A 527 21.10 4.99 -15.76
N ASP A 528 22.18 5.19 -16.52
CA ASP A 528 23.56 5.07 -16.05
C ASP A 528 23.86 6.06 -14.92
N GLU A 529 23.40 7.32 -15.00
CA GLU A 529 23.63 8.30 -13.93
C GLU A 529 22.98 7.84 -12.62
N VAL A 530 21.71 7.41 -12.69
CA VAL A 530 20.98 6.90 -11.52
C VAL A 530 21.61 5.62 -10.97
N PHE A 531 22.21 4.79 -11.83
CA PHE A 531 22.91 3.58 -11.41
C PHE A 531 24.18 3.92 -10.64
N ILE A 532 25.03 4.79 -11.18
CA ILE A 532 26.32 5.17 -10.56
C ILE A 532 26.11 5.87 -9.21
N GLU A 533 25.09 6.73 -9.10
CA GLU A 533 24.76 7.43 -7.83
C GLU A 533 23.95 6.56 -6.85
N SER A 534 23.65 5.31 -7.19
CA SER A 534 22.82 4.46 -6.34
C SER A 534 23.63 3.75 -5.25
N GLU A 535 23.03 3.67 -4.05
CA GLU A 535 23.48 2.78 -2.97
C GLU A 535 23.63 1.33 -3.48
N TYR A 536 22.83 0.89 -4.45
CA TYR A 536 22.97 -0.43 -5.06
C TYR A 536 24.35 -0.64 -5.70
N PHE A 537 24.82 0.33 -6.50
CA PHE A 537 26.12 0.24 -7.14
C PHE A 537 27.24 0.29 -6.11
N GLU A 538 27.18 1.24 -5.17
CA GLU A 538 28.14 1.41 -4.08
C GLU A 538 28.31 0.10 -3.28
N ARG A 539 27.22 -0.44 -2.72
CA ARG A 539 27.26 -1.62 -1.85
C ARG A 539 27.80 -2.89 -2.54
N TYR A 540 27.40 -3.14 -3.78
CA TYR A 540 27.90 -4.31 -4.51
C TYR A 540 29.33 -4.10 -5.02
N ARG A 541 29.72 -2.86 -5.35
CA ARG A 541 31.12 -2.53 -5.68
C ARG A 541 32.01 -2.73 -4.46
N ASP A 542 31.60 -2.27 -3.29
CA ASP A 542 32.31 -2.46 -2.03
C ASP A 542 32.49 -3.95 -1.71
N LEU A 543 31.40 -4.73 -1.80
CA LEU A 543 31.45 -6.17 -1.56
C LEU A 543 32.48 -6.87 -2.45
N ILE A 544 32.43 -6.69 -3.77
CA ILE A 544 33.30 -7.42 -4.69
C ILE A 544 34.76 -6.92 -4.70
N HIS A 545 35.04 -5.76 -4.11
CA HIS A 545 36.41 -5.25 -3.93
C HIS A 545 36.92 -5.43 -2.50
N HIS A 546 36.09 -5.97 -1.58
CA HIS A 546 36.42 -5.98 -0.17
C HIS A 546 37.66 -6.86 0.12
N PRO A 547 38.70 -6.37 0.81
CA PRO A 547 39.92 -7.12 1.06
C PRO A 547 39.67 -8.46 1.77
N LYS A 548 38.74 -8.47 2.74
CA LYS A 548 38.37 -9.67 3.50
C LYS A 548 37.74 -10.76 2.62
N LEU A 549 36.93 -10.38 1.62
CA LEU A 549 36.33 -11.33 0.68
C LEU A 549 37.42 -12.05 -0.14
N HIS A 550 38.41 -11.29 -0.62
CA HIS A 550 39.52 -11.82 -1.41
C HIS A 550 40.52 -12.62 -0.58
N ALA A 551 40.78 -12.20 0.66
CA ALA A 551 41.58 -12.96 1.61
C ALA A 551 40.95 -14.33 1.88
N MET A 552 39.67 -14.35 2.25
CA MET A 552 38.88 -15.58 2.43
C MET A 552 38.92 -16.45 1.16
N ALA A 553 38.70 -15.85 -0.01
CA ALA A 553 38.66 -16.60 -1.25
C ALA A 553 40.02 -17.23 -1.60
N LYS A 554 41.13 -16.51 -1.37
CA LYS A 554 42.48 -17.04 -1.56
C LYS A 554 42.83 -18.15 -0.57
N GLU A 555 42.51 -17.96 0.71
CA GLU A 555 42.79 -18.94 1.76
C GLU A 555 42.00 -20.24 1.60
N ARG A 556 40.78 -20.16 1.06
CA ARG A 556 39.85 -21.29 0.94
C ARG A 556 39.71 -21.82 -0.50
N ASN A 557 40.54 -21.33 -1.42
CA ASN A 557 40.53 -21.63 -2.84
C ASN A 557 39.12 -21.52 -3.47
N LEU A 558 38.49 -20.36 -3.26
CA LEU A 558 37.15 -20.05 -3.78
C LEU A 558 37.23 -19.19 -5.03
N GLU A 559 36.50 -19.59 -6.07
CA GLU A 559 36.20 -18.73 -7.23
C GLU A 559 35.02 -17.81 -6.88
N ILE A 560 35.15 -16.49 -7.09
CA ILE A 560 34.04 -15.55 -6.91
C ILE A 560 33.43 -15.23 -8.28
N VAL A 561 32.12 -15.48 -8.41
CA VAL A 561 31.36 -15.21 -9.63
C VAL A 561 30.30 -14.15 -9.35
N PHE A 562 30.32 -13.08 -10.12
CA PHE A 562 29.36 -11.98 -10.03
C PHE A 562 28.46 -11.95 -11.27
N CYS A 563 27.16 -12.18 -11.07
CA CYS A 563 26.17 -12.24 -12.15
C CYS A 563 25.01 -11.29 -11.86
N LEU A 564 24.94 -10.16 -12.58
CA LEU A 564 23.81 -9.24 -12.46
C LEU A 564 22.50 -9.88 -12.97
N HIS A 565 21.38 -9.51 -12.36
CA HIS A 565 20.06 -9.90 -12.87
C HIS A 565 19.88 -9.46 -14.34
N PRO A 566 19.15 -10.22 -15.21
CA PRO A 566 18.97 -9.88 -16.63
C PRO A 566 18.58 -8.42 -16.94
N ASN A 567 17.68 -7.83 -16.15
CA ASN A 567 17.29 -6.42 -16.30
C ASN A 567 18.37 -5.39 -15.93
N MET A 568 19.50 -5.80 -15.35
CA MET A 568 20.64 -4.96 -14.95
C MET A 568 21.88 -5.24 -15.79
N GLN A 569 21.81 -6.17 -16.76
CA GLN A 569 22.97 -6.62 -17.54
C GLN A 569 23.64 -5.52 -18.36
N ASN A 570 22.92 -4.46 -18.71
CA ASN A 570 23.49 -3.28 -19.37
C ASN A 570 24.55 -2.55 -18.51
N PHE A 571 24.53 -2.74 -17.19
CA PHE A 571 25.46 -2.12 -16.26
C PHE A 571 26.70 -2.97 -15.95
N THR A 572 26.79 -4.17 -16.54
CA THR A 572 27.90 -5.11 -16.28
C THR A 572 29.28 -4.51 -16.58
N SER A 573 29.37 -3.57 -17.53
CA SER A 573 30.61 -2.87 -17.86
C SER A 573 31.23 -2.10 -16.69
N TYR A 574 30.42 -1.64 -15.74
CA TYR A 574 30.88 -0.87 -14.57
C TYR A 574 31.58 -1.71 -13.49
N PHE A 575 31.65 -3.03 -13.68
CA PHE A 575 32.29 -3.98 -12.77
C PHE A 575 33.45 -4.75 -13.41
N LYS A 576 33.84 -4.42 -14.65
CA LYS A 576 34.92 -5.15 -15.37
C LYS A 576 36.29 -5.01 -14.73
N ASP A 577 36.50 -3.96 -13.93
CA ASP A 577 37.71 -3.74 -13.14
C ASP A 577 37.78 -4.60 -11.88
N ALA A 578 36.68 -5.25 -11.50
CA ALA A 578 36.61 -6.04 -10.28
C ALA A 578 37.47 -7.31 -10.37
N PRO A 579 38.20 -7.68 -9.30
CA PRO A 579 38.99 -8.91 -9.24
C PRO A 579 38.13 -10.17 -9.01
N VAL A 580 37.02 -10.29 -9.74
CA VAL A 580 36.06 -11.42 -9.70
C VAL A 580 35.65 -11.80 -11.12
N ARG A 581 35.11 -13.00 -11.31
CA ARG A 581 34.56 -13.41 -12.61
C ARG A 581 33.19 -12.80 -12.82
N VAL A 582 33.11 -11.78 -13.67
CA VAL A 582 31.86 -11.11 -14.02
C VAL A 582 31.20 -11.79 -15.23
N ILE A 583 30.00 -12.35 -15.04
CA ILE A 583 29.26 -13.06 -16.08
C ILE A 583 28.41 -12.09 -16.90
N SER A 584 28.58 -12.13 -18.22
CA SER A 584 27.75 -11.37 -19.16
C SER A 584 26.54 -12.18 -19.64
N GLN A 585 25.48 -11.49 -20.05
CA GLN A 585 24.24 -12.14 -20.53
C GLN A 585 24.52 -13.14 -21.67
N GLY A 586 24.05 -14.37 -21.48
CA GLY A 586 24.16 -15.45 -22.48
C GLY A 586 25.47 -16.24 -22.43
N GLU A 587 26.43 -15.87 -21.56
CA GLU A 587 27.69 -16.58 -21.40
C GLU A 587 27.50 -17.94 -20.70
N VAL A 588 26.70 -17.97 -19.62
CA VAL A 588 26.40 -19.18 -18.85
C VAL A 588 24.92 -19.20 -18.47
N ASP A 589 24.31 -20.38 -18.49
CA ASP A 589 22.96 -20.60 -17.99
C ASP A 589 22.89 -20.46 -16.46
N VAL A 590 21.84 -19.80 -15.96
CA VAL A 590 21.71 -19.51 -14.52
C VAL A 590 21.44 -20.79 -13.71
N GLN A 591 20.71 -21.77 -14.25
CA GLN A 591 20.51 -23.05 -13.55
C GLN A 591 21.83 -23.83 -13.44
N HIS A 592 22.68 -23.76 -14.47
CA HIS A 592 24.02 -24.32 -14.39
C HIS A 592 24.85 -23.68 -13.27
N LEU A 593 24.88 -22.34 -13.18
CA LEU A 593 25.58 -21.63 -12.09
C LEU A 593 25.07 -22.05 -10.71
N ILE A 594 23.75 -22.13 -10.51
CA ILE A 594 23.14 -22.58 -9.23
C ILE A 594 23.65 -23.97 -8.82
N LYS A 595 23.79 -24.88 -9.79
CA LYS A 595 24.25 -26.25 -9.54
C LYS A 595 25.75 -26.34 -9.32
N GLU A 596 26.53 -25.54 -10.05
CA GLU A 596 27.98 -25.50 -9.95
C GLU A 596 28.46 -24.85 -8.65
N SER A 597 27.84 -23.76 -8.18
CA SER A 597 28.35 -23.01 -7.02
C SER A 597 28.07 -23.68 -5.66
N ALA A 598 28.95 -23.47 -4.69
CA ALA A 598 28.83 -24.01 -3.33
C ALA A 598 28.06 -23.09 -2.37
N MET A 599 28.14 -21.78 -2.56
CA MET A 599 27.44 -20.78 -1.74
C MET A 599 26.89 -19.63 -2.60
N MET A 600 25.81 -18.98 -2.14
CA MET A 600 25.21 -17.83 -2.82
C MET A 600 25.07 -16.61 -1.91
N ILE A 601 25.43 -15.43 -2.42
CA ILE A 601 25.02 -14.12 -1.89
C ILE A 601 24.00 -13.50 -2.84
N THR A 602 22.87 -13.06 -2.31
CA THR A 602 21.76 -12.43 -3.03
C THR A 602 21.03 -11.48 -2.09
N ASP A 603 19.89 -10.91 -2.46
CA ASP A 603 19.13 -9.97 -1.64
C ASP A 603 17.65 -10.38 -1.47
N TYR A 604 16.86 -10.33 -2.54
CA TYR A 604 15.43 -10.61 -2.54
C TYR A 604 15.01 -11.52 -3.71
N SER A 605 15.99 -12.18 -4.34
CA SER A 605 15.79 -12.98 -5.53
C SER A 605 15.06 -14.27 -5.20
N SER A 606 14.10 -14.65 -6.07
CA SER A 606 13.45 -15.96 -5.98
C SER A 606 14.42 -17.11 -6.33
N VAL A 607 15.52 -16.82 -7.02
CA VAL A 607 16.58 -17.79 -7.35
C VAL A 607 17.23 -18.39 -6.09
N ALA A 608 17.19 -17.65 -4.98
CA ALA A 608 17.66 -18.13 -3.68
C ALA A 608 16.95 -19.42 -3.23
N PHE A 609 15.65 -19.57 -3.57
CA PHE A 609 14.90 -20.77 -3.23
C PHE A 609 15.41 -21.98 -4.00
N ASP A 610 15.61 -21.88 -5.32
CA ASP A 610 16.20 -22.94 -6.15
C ASP A 610 17.56 -23.39 -5.58
N PHE A 611 18.43 -22.45 -5.20
CA PHE A 611 19.73 -22.76 -4.58
C PHE A 611 19.58 -23.46 -3.22
N SER A 612 18.67 -22.97 -2.37
CA SER A 612 18.38 -23.56 -1.05
C SER A 612 17.77 -24.96 -1.12
N PHE A 613 17.08 -25.31 -2.21
CA PHE A 613 16.55 -26.66 -2.42
C PHE A 613 17.65 -27.70 -2.63
N LEU A 614 18.84 -27.27 -3.08
CA LEU A 614 20.03 -28.11 -3.12
C LEU A 614 20.71 -28.25 -1.75
N HIS A 615 20.13 -27.68 -0.68
CA HIS A 615 20.71 -27.63 0.67
C HIS A 615 22.07 -26.92 0.75
N LYS A 616 22.25 -25.89 -0.08
CA LYS A 616 23.44 -25.05 -0.09
C LYS A 616 23.17 -23.71 0.60
N PRO A 617 24.17 -23.11 1.28
CA PRO A 617 24.00 -21.91 2.08
C PRO A 617 23.72 -20.67 1.22
N VAL A 618 22.79 -19.85 1.70
CA VAL A 618 22.38 -18.58 1.10
C VAL A 618 22.56 -17.46 2.12
N LEU A 619 23.16 -16.36 1.67
CA LEU A 619 23.27 -15.11 2.41
C LEU A 619 22.46 -14.02 1.71
N TYR A 620 21.62 -13.31 2.47
CA TYR A 620 20.75 -12.24 1.99
C TYR A 620 21.27 -10.87 2.43
N TYR A 621 21.81 -10.09 1.49
CA TYR A 621 22.30 -8.74 1.70
C TYR A 621 21.22 -7.69 1.40
N GLN A 622 20.47 -7.28 2.43
CA GLN A 622 19.21 -6.52 2.32
C GLN A 622 19.31 -5.06 2.83
N PHE A 623 20.30 -4.31 2.37
CA PHE A 623 20.56 -2.92 2.78
C PHE A 623 19.42 -1.92 2.46
N ASP A 624 18.61 -2.16 1.43
CA ASP A 624 17.57 -1.23 0.95
C ASP A 624 16.12 -1.74 1.14
N ARG A 625 15.88 -2.55 2.17
CA ARG A 625 14.63 -3.32 2.39
C ARG A 625 13.37 -2.46 2.38
N ASP A 626 13.36 -1.36 3.10
CA ASP A 626 12.21 -0.46 3.19
C ASP A 626 11.85 0.16 1.83
N ARG A 627 12.87 0.53 1.05
CA ARG A 627 12.69 1.10 -0.29
C ARG A 627 12.20 0.03 -1.27
N PHE A 628 12.76 -1.17 -1.20
CA PHE A 628 12.48 -2.28 -2.11
C PHE A 628 11.09 -2.90 -1.93
N ILE A 629 10.69 -3.17 -0.68
CA ILE A 629 9.36 -3.70 -0.35
C ILE A 629 8.30 -2.59 -0.49
N GLY A 630 8.67 -1.37 -0.10
CA GLY A 630 7.80 -0.20 -0.16
C GLY A 630 6.57 -0.33 0.74
N LYS A 631 5.49 0.37 0.38
CA LYS A 631 4.29 0.49 1.25
C LYS A 631 3.46 -0.79 1.38
N ARG A 632 3.70 -1.80 0.54
CA ARG A 632 2.93 -3.05 0.55
C ARG A 632 3.85 -4.14 1.08
N ARG A 633 3.46 -4.74 2.20
CA ARG A 633 4.21 -5.83 2.80
C ARG A 633 4.37 -7.00 1.82
N SER A 634 5.49 -7.69 1.97
CA SER A 634 5.75 -9.00 1.37
C SER A 634 4.63 -9.99 1.71
N HIS A 635 4.44 -11.02 0.88
CA HIS A 635 3.59 -12.16 1.25
C HIS A 635 4.30 -13.14 2.18
N LEU A 636 5.61 -13.03 2.32
CA LEU A 636 6.39 -13.80 3.27
C LEU A 636 6.68 -12.95 4.50
N ASP A 637 6.82 -13.61 5.64
CA ASP A 637 7.53 -13.04 6.77
C ASP A 637 9.03 -13.24 6.52
N LEU A 638 9.68 -12.26 5.87
CA LEU A 638 11.03 -12.43 5.33
C LEU A 638 12.04 -12.93 6.39
N ASP A 639 11.91 -12.49 7.64
CA ASP A 639 12.84 -12.83 8.72
C ASP A 639 12.73 -14.31 9.14
N ASN A 640 11.52 -14.86 9.02
CA ASN A 640 11.17 -16.21 9.46
C ASN A 640 11.08 -17.23 8.32
N ASP A 641 10.83 -16.75 7.09
CA ASP A 641 10.56 -17.59 5.93
C ASP A 641 11.75 -17.75 4.98
N LEU A 642 12.68 -16.77 4.92
CA LEU A 642 13.80 -16.88 3.99
C LEU A 642 14.81 -17.96 4.44
N PRO A 643 15.25 -18.86 3.54
CA PRO A 643 16.15 -19.98 3.85
C PRO A 643 17.63 -19.56 3.83
N GLY A 644 18.02 -18.61 4.69
CA GLY A 644 19.39 -18.13 4.79
C GLY A 644 19.57 -17.00 5.81
N TYR A 645 20.83 -16.65 6.08
CA TYR A 645 21.18 -15.53 6.96
C TYR A 645 20.86 -14.20 6.28
N ILE A 646 20.31 -13.24 7.01
CA ILE A 646 19.89 -11.93 6.48
C ILE A 646 20.64 -10.84 7.22
N THR A 647 21.27 -9.92 6.48
CA THR A 647 21.93 -8.74 7.06
C THR A 647 21.90 -7.57 6.07
N ASP A 648 21.92 -6.34 6.59
CA ASP A 648 22.18 -5.12 5.84
C ASP A 648 23.64 -4.62 6.00
N ASN A 649 24.42 -5.28 6.87
CA ASN A 649 25.80 -4.93 7.18
C ASN A 649 26.79 -5.79 6.38
N LEU A 650 27.78 -5.13 5.77
CA LEU A 650 28.79 -5.80 4.95
C LEU A 650 29.75 -6.69 5.77
N GLU A 651 30.15 -6.25 6.97
CA GLU A 651 31.08 -7.03 7.80
C GLU A 651 30.44 -8.30 8.33
N ASP A 652 29.17 -8.23 8.77
CA ASP A 652 28.41 -9.40 9.19
C ASP A 652 28.20 -10.39 8.05
N LEU A 653 27.92 -9.88 6.85
CA LEU A 653 27.80 -10.70 5.65
C LEU A 653 29.09 -11.49 5.37
N LEU A 654 30.24 -10.82 5.47
CA LEU A 654 31.54 -11.42 5.22
C LEU A 654 31.98 -12.36 6.34
N ASN A 655 31.66 -12.04 7.60
CA ASN A 655 31.88 -12.94 8.74
C ASN A 655 31.13 -14.26 8.54
N GLU A 656 29.84 -14.17 8.22
CA GLU A 656 29.01 -15.37 8.03
C GLU A 656 29.45 -16.16 6.77
N ALA A 657 29.87 -15.49 5.70
CA ALA A 657 30.46 -16.13 4.53
C ALA A 657 31.73 -16.93 4.87
N ASP A 658 32.60 -16.38 5.71
CA ASP A 658 33.82 -17.08 6.17
C ASP A 658 33.47 -18.28 7.04
N VAL A 659 32.48 -18.17 7.93
CA VAL A 659 31.96 -19.28 8.73
C VAL A 659 31.50 -20.43 7.81
N TYR A 660 30.64 -20.18 6.82
CA TYR A 660 30.22 -21.24 5.88
C TYR A 660 31.40 -21.82 5.10
N SER A 661 32.37 -20.99 4.71
CA SER A 661 33.57 -21.45 4.00
C SER A 661 34.45 -22.40 4.82
N SER A 662 34.42 -22.25 6.15
CA SER A 662 35.13 -23.10 7.11
C SER A 662 34.39 -24.40 7.44
N GLN A 663 33.07 -24.43 7.24
CA GLN A 663 32.20 -25.57 7.53
C GLN A 663 31.77 -26.33 6.26
N ASP A 664 32.62 -26.36 5.24
CA ASP A 664 32.38 -27.02 3.95
C ASP A 664 31.01 -26.69 3.31
N PHE A 665 30.55 -25.44 3.49
CA PHE A 665 29.29 -24.93 2.95
C PHE A 665 28.08 -25.75 3.38
N VAL A 666 28.06 -26.26 4.61
CA VAL A 666 26.90 -26.97 5.14
C VAL A 666 25.80 -25.97 5.53
N MET A 667 24.62 -26.15 4.96
CA MET A 667 23.44 -25.37 5.33
C MET A 667 22.89 -25.79 6.72
N PRO A 668 22.65 -24.84 7.64
CA PRO A 668 22.04 -25.11 8.94
C PRO A 668 20.63 -25.73 8.84
N GLU A 669 20.28 -26.61 9.79
CA GLU A 669 18.97 -27.29 9.83
C GLU A 669 17.77 -26.33 9.87
N LEU A 670 17.92 -25.20 10.56
CA LEU A 670 16.92 -24.13 10.57
C LEU A 670 16.59 -23.67 9.14
N TYR A 671 17.62 -23.39 8.33
CA TYR A 671 17.44 -22.89 6.98
C TYR A 671 17.00 -24.01 6.02
N LYS A 672 17.40 -25.27 6.25
CA LYS A 672 16.82 -26.42 5.53
C LYS A 672 15.32 -26.56 5.79
N ALA A 673 14.88 -26.42 7.04
CA ALA A 673 13.46 -26.46 7.40
C ALA A 673 12.68 -25.31 6.72
N ARG A 674 13.26 -24.10 6.69
CA ARG A 674 12.69 -22.96 5.95
C ARG A 674 12.62 -23.22 4.45
N ALA A 675 13.66 -23.80 3.84
CA ALA A 675 13.64 -24.17 2.42
C ALA A 675 12.56 -25.22 2.11
N ASN A 676 12.46 -26.26 2.94
CA ASN A 676 11.50 -27.35 2.78
C ASN A 676 10.03 -26.90 2.89
N LYS A 677 9.76 -25.76 3.55
CA LYS A 677 8.44 -25.12 3.52
C LYS A 677 7.98 -24.74 2.11
N PHE A 678 8.93 -24.44 1.21
CA PHE A 678 8.66 -23.97 -0.15
C PHE A 678 8.79 -25.05 -1.22
N ILE A 679 9.07 -26.31 -0.84
CA ILE A 679 9.12 -27.42 -1.79
C ILE A 679 8.45 -28.67 -1.23
N LYS A 680 7.45 -29.20 -1.96
CA LYS A 680 6.78 -30.46 -1.59
C LYS A 680 7.47 -31.69 -2.17
N HIS A 681 7.87 -31.61 -3.43
CA HIS A 681 8.42 -32.73 -4.19
C HIS A 681 9.88 -32.45 -4.52
N ARG A 682 10.80 -33.25 -3.97
CA ARG A 682 12.24 -33.23 -4.24
C ARG A 682 12.60 -34.41 -5.12
N ASP A 683 12.13 -34.37 -6.36
CA ASP A 683 12.29 -35.44 -7.33
C ASP A 683 12.39 -34.87 -8.76
N GLN A 684 12.56 -35.74 -9.75
CA GLN A 684 12.65 -35.38 -11.16
C GLN A 684 11.33 -35.63 -11.92
N HIS A 685 10.18 -35.57 -11.23
CA HIS A 685 8.85 -35.89 -11.77
C HIS A 685 7.92 -34.65 -11.83
N SER A 686 8.47 -33.44 -11.77
CA SER A 686 7.66 -32.22 -11.82
C SER A 686 7.00 -32.04 -13.18
N SER A 687 7.73 -32.28 -14.28
CA SER A 687 7.17 -32.18 -15.64
C SER A 687 6.06 -33.21 -15.90
N GLU A 688 6.18 -34.41 -15.34
CA GLU A 688 5.16 -35.46 -15.39
C GLU A 688 3.87 -35.01 -14.69
N ARG A 689 3.96 -34.56 -13.43
CA ARG A 689 2.79 -34.03 -12.69
C ARG A 689 2.15 -32.84 -13.39
N ILE A 690 2.95 -31.93 -13.95
CA ILE A 690 2.44 -30.80 -14.75
C ILE A 690 1.67 -31.32 -15.97
N TYR A 691 2.18 -32.34 -16.66
CA TYR A 691 1.51 -32.94 -17.81
C TYR A 691 0.18 -33.57 -17.44
N GLU A 692 0.11 -34.35 -16.35
CA GLU A 692 -1.12 -34.96 -15.86
C GLU A 692 -2.19 -33.90 -15.54
N VAL A 693 -1.83 -32.86 -14.78
CA VAL A 693 -2.73 -31.75 -14.47
C VAL A 693 -3.19 -31.05 -15.75
N ALA A 694 -2.25 -30.74 -16.65
CA ALA A 694 -2.57 -30.09 -17.91
C ALA A 694 -3.47 -30.96 -18.78
N GLU A 695 -3.30 -32.28 -18.80
CA GLU A 695 -4.07 -33.19 -19.63
C GLU A 695 -5.53 -33.29 -19.17
N HIS A 696 -5.75 -33.50 -17.88
CA HIS A 696 -7.08 -33.71 -17.30
C HIS A 696 -7.84 -32.43 -16.99
N ALA A 697 -7.18 -31.27 -17.01
CA ALA A 697 -7.82 -30.01 -16.69
C ALA A 697 -8.91 -29.62 -17.70
N VAL A 698 -10.11 -29.35 -17.17
CA VAL A 698 -11.26 -28.85 -17.95
C VAL A 698 -11.64 -27.45 -17.46
N LEU A 699 -11.96 -26.57 -18.41
CA LEU A 699 -12.34 -25.19 -18.14
C LEU A 699 -13.76 -25.11 -17.54
N GLN A 700 -13.88 -25.23 -16.22
CA GLN A 700 -15.14 -24.95 -15.51
C GLN A 700 -15.29 -23.44 -15.28
N ARG A 701 -16.21 -22.78 -16.00
CA ARG A 701 -16.49 -21.35 -15.78
C ARG A 701 -17.97 -21.13 -15.48
N SER A 702 -18.28 -20.75 -14.24
CA SER A 702 -19.62 -20.22 -13.92
C SER A 702 -19.85 -18.91 -14.66
N PHE A 703 -21.01 -18.76 -15.30
CA PHE A 703 -21.40 -17.53 -16.01
C PHE A 703 -21.33 -16.30 -15.10
N PHE A 704 -21.74 -16.44 -13.83
CA PHE A 704 -21.73 -15.36 -12.85
C PHE A 704 -20.32 -14.90 -12.46
N GLN A 705 -19.37 -15.83 -12.29
CA GLN A 705 -17.96 -15.50 -12.00
C GLN A 705 -17.37 -14.68 -13.15
N LYS A 706 -17.66 -15.07 -14.39
CA LYS A 706 -17.19 -14.37 -15.60
C LYS A 706 -17.71 -12.93 -15.69
N VAL A 707 -18.97 -12.70 -15.30
CA VAL A 707 -19.55 -11.34 -15.26
C VAL A 707 -18.95 -10.52 -14.12
N ALA A 708 -18.83 -11.11 -12.92
CA ALA A 708 -18.29 -10.44 -11.74
C ALA A 708 -16.81 -10.03 -11.90
N GLN A 709 -16.03 -10.79 -12.68
CA GLN A 709 -14.63 -10.48 -12.97
C GLN A 709 -14.45 -9.44 -14.09
N THR A 710 -15.52 -9.02 -14.78
CA THR A 710 -15.38 -7.96 -15.79
C THR A 710 -15.07 -6.61 -15.14
N GLU A 711 -14.16 -5.84 -15.75
CA GLU A 711 -13.89 -4.46 -15.34
C GLU A 711 -15.16 -3.60 -15.26
N TYR A 712 -16.14 -3.86 -16.13
CA TYR A 712 -17.44 -3.18 -16.13
C TYR A 712 -18.18 -3.37 -14.81
N TYR A 713 -18.33 -4.63 -14.38
CA TYR A 713 -19.00 -4.96 -13.13
C TYR A 713 -18.24 -4.37 -11.94
N GLN A 714 -16.91 -4.48 -11.93
CA GLN A 714 -16.08 -3.93 -10.84
C GLN A 714 -16.20 -2.40 -10.72
N LEU A 715 -16.18 -1.67 -11.84
CA LEU A 715 -16.37 -0.22 -11.84
C LEU A 715 -17.77 0.17 -11.39
N PHE A 716 -18.80 -0.49 -11.91
CA PHE A 716 -20.19 -0.26 -11.52
C PHE A 716 -20.39 -0.56 -10.03
N PHE A 717 -19.94 -1.71 -9.56
CA PHE A 717 -20.07 -2.14 -8.17
C PHE A 717 -19.34 -1.18 -7.22
N ARG A 718 -18.15 -0.69 -7.61
CA ARG A 718 -17.43 0.32 -6.83
C ARG A 718 -18.21 1.64 -6.74
N GLN A 719 -18.88 2.05 -7.82
CA GLN A 719 -19.74 3.24 -7.80
C GLN A 719 -21.01 3.01 -6.98
N PHE A 720 -21.62 1.83 -7.10
CA PHE A 720 -22.76 1.41 -6.31
C PHE A 720 -22.45 1.40 -4.81
N ARG A 721 -21.30 0.84 -4.39
CA ARG A 721 -20.84 0.83 -2.99
C ARG A 721 -20.63 2.23 -2.40
N LYS A 722 -20.35 3.24 -3.24
CA LYS A 722 -20.25 4.65 -2.84
C LYS A 722 -21.59 5.39 -2.89
N SER A 723 -22.64 4.77 -3.42
CA SER A 723 -23.95 5.39 -3.54
C SER A 723 -24.70 5.36 -2.20
N LYS A 724 -25.60 6.32 -1.99
CA LYS A 724 -26.49 6.36 -0.82
C LYS A 724 -27.46 5.16 -0.75
N ARG A 725 -27.60 4.40 -1.85
CA ARG A 725 -28.50 3.23 -1.93
C ARG A 725 -27.85 1.93 -1.46
N TYR A 726 -26.53 1.88 -1.32
CA TYR A 726 -25.81 0.65 -0.96
C TYR A 726 -26.29 0.06 0.37
N PHE A 727 -26.20 0.83 1.45
CA PHE A 727 -26.58 0.37 2.79
C PHE A 727 -28.06 -0.04 2.88
N PRO A 728 -29.04 0.73 2.37
CA PRO A 728 -30.42 0.26 2.30
C PRO A 728 -30.59 -1.07 1.54
N THR A 729 -29.89 -1.23 0.41
CA THR A 729 -29.96 -2.46 -0.40
C THR A 729 -29.37 -3.65 0.37
N MET A 730 -28.19 -3.48 0.97
CA MET A 730 -27.56 -4.54 1.75
C MET A 730 -28.37 -4.89 3.01
N LYS A 731 -28.99 -3.91 3.68
CA LYS A 731 -29.89 -4.15 4.81
C LYS A 731 -31.11 -4.98 4.39
N LEU A 732 -31.71 -4.67 3.23
CA LEU A 732 -32.80 -5.47 2.68
C LEU A 732 -32.35 -6.90 2.34
N LEU A 733 -31.22 -7.04 1.64
CA LEU A 733 -30.66 -8.36 1.33
C LEU A 733 -30.33 -9.16 2.58
N TYR A 734 -29.78 -8.52 3.61
CA TYR A 734 -29.51 -9.15 4.90
C TYR A 734 -30.79 -9.69 5.54
N LYS A 735 -31.86 -8.88 5.59
CA LYS A 735 -33.17 -9.33 6.09
C LYS A 735 -33.75 -10.50 5.30
N ILE A 736 -33.54 -10.53 3.98
CA ILE A 736 -33.94 -11.67 3.15
C ILE A 736 -33.10 -12.91 3.50
N MET A 737 -31.77 -12.76 3.59
CA MET A 737 -30.85 -13.85 3.95
C MET A 737 -31.12 -14.41 5.34
N MET A 738 -31.53 -13.58 6.30
CA MET A 738 -31.97 -14.02 7.62
C MET A 738 -33.17 -14.97 7.58
N LYS A 739 -33.96 -14.99 6.48
CA LYS A 739 -35.10 -15.89 6.31
C LYS A 739 -34.80 -17.08 5.40
N THR A 740 -33.89 -16.94 4.44
CA THR A 740 -33.66 -17.94 3.38
C THR A 740 -32.39 -18.75 3.54
N VAL A 741 -31.36 -18.22 4.20
CA VAL A 741 -30.08 -18.91 4.38
C VAL A 741 -30.12 -19.72 5.68
N LYS A 742 -29.78 -21.01 5.61
CA LYS A 742 -29.64 -21.87 6.80
C LYS A 742 -28.38 -21.48 7.59
N VAL A 743 -28.50 -21.36 8.90
CA VAL A 743 -27.37 -21.14 9.81
C VAL A 743 -26.49 -22.39 9.81
N ASP A 744 -25.18 -22.21 9.63
CA ASP A 744 -24.16 -23.25 9.67
C ASP A 744 -23.50 -23.25 11.06
N LYS A 745 -23.84 -24.23 11.89
CA LYS A 745 -23.29 -24.36 13.25
C LYS A 745 -21.79 -24.66 13.26
N ASN A 746 -21.24 -25.13 12.15
CA ASN A 746 -19.80 -25.38 11.99
C ASN A 746 -19.04 -24.17 11.41
N LEU A 747 -19.62 -22.96 11.49
CA LEU A 747 -19.08 -21.74 10.90
C LEU A 747 -18.96 -20.61 11.93
N ILE A 748 -17.74 -20.10 12.09
CA ILE A 748 -17.41 -19.00 13.01
C ILE A 748 -17.00 -17.78 12.21
N LEU A 749 -17.54 -16.61 12.59
CA LEU A 749 -17.12 -15.31 12.06
C LEU A 749 -16.37 -14.52 13.12
N PHE A 750 -15.12 -14.15 12.81
CA PHE A 750 -14.25 -13.32 13.64
C PHE A 750 -14.14 -11.90 13.07
N GLU A 751 -14.26 -10.89 13.93
CA GLU A 751 -13.96 -9.49 13.61
C GLU A 751 -13.18 -8.86 14.77
N SER A 752 -12.16 -8.07 14.46
CA SER A 752 -11.42 -7.29 15.46
C SER A 752 -11.22 -5.85 14.99
N GLY A 753 -11.39 -4.89 15.91
CA GLY A 753 -11.15 -3.46 15.64
C GLY A 753 -11.93 -2.93 14.44
N VAL A 754 -13.21 -3.32 14.29
CA VAL A 754 -14.06 -2.91 13.17
C VAL A 754 -13.50 -3.38 11.81
N GLY A 755 -12.90 -4.58 11.79
CA GLY A 755 -12.28 -5.20 10.62
C GLY A 755 -10.99 -4.52 10.14
N LYS A 756 -10.37 -3.71 11.00
CA LYS A 756 -9.11 -2.99 10.71
C LYS A 756 -7.87 -3.65 11.29
N GLN A 757 -8.02 -4.65 12.17
CA GLN A 757 -6.90 -5.36 12.79
C GLN A 757 -7.09 -6.87 12.73
N TYR A 758 -5.97 -7.57 12.68
CA TYR A 758 -5.85 -8.97 13.04
C TYR A 758 -5.06 -8.95 14.36
N GLY A 759 -5.75 -9.08 15.47
CA GLY A 759 -5.19 -8.82 16.80
C GLY A 759 -6.26 -8.86 17.88
N ASP A 760 -5.84 -8.61 19.11
CA ASP A 760 -6.69 -8.64 20.31
C ASP A 760 -7.28 -10.03 20.60
N SER A 761 -8.17 -10.16 21.58
CA SER A 761 -8.68 -11.46 22.04
C SER A 761 -9.27 -12.36 20.95
N PRO A 762 -9.97 -11.86 19.90
CA PRO A 762 -10.41 -12.69 18.79
C PRO A 762 -9.27 -13.40 18.06
N ARG A 763 -8.07 -12.79 17.95
CA ARG A 763 -6.90 -13.40 17.30
C ARG A 763 -6.43 -14.61 18.09
N ASN A 764 -6.26 -14.46 19.40
CA ASN A 764 -5.79 -15.54 20.26
C ASN A 764 -6.74 -16.74 20.21
N ILE A 765 -8.07 -16.51 20.29
CA ILE A 765 -9.07 -17.57 20.15
C ILE A 765 -8.91 -18.30 18.82
N TYR A 766 -8.75 -17.57 17.72
CA TYR A 766 -8.58 -18.17 16.41
C TYR A 766 -7.26 -18.94 16.25
N GLU A 767 -6.14 -18.38 16.72
CA GLU A 767 -4.83 -19.04 16.63
C GLU A 767 -4.81 -20.33 17.47
N GLU A 768 -5.38 -20.32 18.67
CA GLU A 768 -5.54 -21.52 19.50
C GLU A 768 -6.37 -22.60 18.78
N MET A 769 -7.46 -22.20 18.10
CA MET A 769 -8.25 -23.15 17.30
C MET A 769 -7.46 -23.76 16.14
N LEU A 770 -6.52 -23.01 15.55
CA LEU A 770 -5.63 -23.52 14.52
C LEU A 770 -4.57 -24.46 15.10
N GLU A 771 -3.95 -24.08 16.22
CA GLU A 771 -2.96 -24.90 16.94
C GLU A 771 -3.57 -26.26 17.33
N ARG A 772 -4.80 -26.27 17.84
CA ARG A 772 -5.56 -27.48 18.19
C ARG A 772 -6.19 -28.21 16.98
N LYS A 773 -6.03 -27.69 15.77
CA LYS A 773 -6.60 -28.24 14.52
C LYS A 773 -8.11 -28.49 14.59
N ILE A 774 -8.87 -27.59 15.22
CA ILE A 774 -10.32 -27.71 15.35
C ILE A 774 -10.98 -27.61 13.96
N ASP A 775 -11.71 -28.65 13.54
CA ASP A 775 -12.32 -28.79 12.21
C ASP A 775 -13.63 -27.99 12.03
N MET A 776 -13.51 -26.67 12.21
CA MET A 776 -14.59 -25.71 11.94
C MET A 776 -14.20 -24.77 10.80
N LYS A 777 -15.20 -24.30 10.06
CA LYS A 777 -15.02 -23.25 9.05
C LYS A 777 -14.89 -21.91 9.76
N LYS A 778 -13.85 -21.14 9.43
CA LYS A 778 -13.64 -19.80 9.98
C LYS A 778 -13.80 -18.74 8.89
N VAL A 779 -14.33 -17.59 9.27
CA VAL A 779 -14.42 -16.40 8.42
C VAL A 779 -13.81 -15.24 9.17
N TRP A 780 -12.73 -14.69 8.64
CA TRP A 780 -12.05 -13.55 9.26
C TRP A 780 -12.37 -12.25 8.53
N VAL A 781 -12.95 -11.28 9.24
CA VAL A 781 -13.29 -9.96 8.71
C VAL A 781 -12.07 -9.05 8.85
N TYR A 782 -11.26 -8.95 7.79
CA TYR A 782 -10.07 -8.11 7.78
C TYR A 782 -9.70 -7.62 6.38
N GLY A 783 -9.27 -6.36 6.30
CA GLY A 783 -8.84 -5.75 5.04
C GLY A 783 -7.36 -5.95 4.70
N GLY A 784 -6.54 -6.42 5.65
CA GLY A 784 -5.10 -6.61 5.49
C GLY A 784 -4.70 -8.04 5.10
N MET A 785 -3.40 -8.32 5.18
CA MET A 785 -2.83 -9.66 4.99
C MET A 785 -2.85 -10.40 6.32
N MET A 786 -3.38 -11.62 6.33
CA MET A 786 -3.39 -12.44 7.54
C MET A 786 -2.00 -13.05 7.75
N PRO A 787 -1.44 -12.98 8.97
CA PRO A 787 -0.13 -13.56 9.25
C PRO A 787 -0.19 -15.10 9.29
N VAL A 788 -1.30 -15.67 9.75
CA VAL A 788 -1.53 -17.12 9.79
C VAL A 788 -2.46 -17.52 8.65
N ARG A 789 -2.13 -18.64 7.98
CA ARG A 789 -2.89 -19.22 6.87
C ARG A 789 -3.54 -20.52 7.32
N ASP A 790 -4.81 -20.69 6.96
CA ASP A 790 -5.58 -21.92 7.18
C ASP A 790 -6.55 -22.12 6.02
N ARG A 791 -6.66 -23.35 5.51
CA ARG A 791 -7.55 -23.70 4.38
C ARG A 791 -9.01 -23.56 4.73
N ASN A 792 -9.35 -23.81 5.99
CA ASN A 792 -10.70 -23.67 6.50
C ASN A 792 -11.04 -22.21 6.87
N THR A 793 -10.14 -21.26 6.60
CA THR A 793 -10.33 -19.85 6.91
C THR A 793 -10.54 -19.01 5.67
N LYS A 794 -11.69 -18.33 5.62
CA LYS A 794 -12.01 -17.38 4.56
C LYS A 794 -11.90 -15.94 5.01
N LYS A 795 -11.00 -15.20 4.38
CA LYS A 795 -10.86 -13.74 4.57
C LYS A 795 -11.93 -12.97 3.81
N ILE A 796 -12.60 -12.02 4.46
CA ILE A 796 -13.57 -11.11 3.82
C ILE A 796 -13.37 -9.66 4.26
N SER A 797 -13.72 -8.71 3.39
CA SER A 797 -13.72 -7.29 3.74
C SER A 797 -15.02 -6.88 4.43
N ARG A 798 -14.91 -6.09 5.50
CA ARG A 798 -16.06 -5.53 6.22
C ARG A 798 -17.02 -4.76 5.30
N LEU A 799 -18.32 -4.85 5.59
CA LEU A 799 -19.41 -4.21 4.82
C LEU A 799 -19.48 -4.61 3.34
N SER A 800 -18.84 -5.70 2.91
CA SER A 800 -19.01 -6.29 1.57
C SER A 800 -20.29 -7.13 1.50
N PRO A 801 -20.80 -7.51 0.33
CA PRO A 801 -21.93 -8.45 0.23
C PRO A 801 -21.67 -9.77 0.97
N GLN A 802 -20.42 -10.27 0.92
CA GLN A 802 -19.99 -11.47 1.65
C GLN A 802 -20.09 -11.27 3.16
N TYR A 803 -19.79 -10.07 3.67
CA TYR A 803 -19.93 -9.73 5.09
C TYR A 803 -21.37 -9.93 5.58
N TYR A 804 -22.36 -9.41 4.86
CA TYR A 804 -23.77 -9.61 5.21
C TYR A 804 -24.18 -11.08 5.07
N TYR A 805 -23.69 -11.79 4.05
CA TYR A 805 -23.96 -13.22 3.86
C TYR A 805 -23.44 -14.07 5.02
N TYR A 806 -22.18 -13.86 5.43
CA TYR A 806 -21.56 -14.65 6.48
C TYR A 806 -22.09 -14.28 7.87
N LEU A 807 -22.45 -13.02 8.13
CA LEU A 807 -23.21 -12.67 9.35
C LEU A 807 -24.52 -13.45 9.41
N ALA A 808 -25.28 -13.52 8.31
CA ALA A 808 -26.56 -14.24 8.29
C ALA A 808 -26.44 -15.78 8.35
N LYS A 809 -25.24 -16.32 8.08
CA LYS A 809 -24.97 -17.77 7.97
C LYS A 809 -24.22 -18.34 9.17
N ALA A 810 -23.34 -17.58 9.81
CA ALA A 810 -22.47 -18.08 10.86
C ALA A 810 -23.25 -18.52 12.10
N GLY A 811 -22.88 -19.69 12.64
CA GLY A 811 -23.38 -20.20 13.91
C GLY A 811 -22.76 -19.48 15.10
N TYR A 812 -21.54 -18.96 14.95
CA TYR A 812 -20.83 -18.20 15.99
C TYR A 812 -20.31 -16.87 15.45
N TRP A 813 -20.46 -15.82 16.25
CA TRP A 813 -19.83 -14.52 16.06
C TRP A 813 -18.85 -14.27 17.21
N VAL A 814 -17.61 -13.91 16.89
CA VAL A 814 -16.56 -13.53 17.86
C VAL A 814 -16.08 -12.13 17.50
N ASN A 815 -16.23 -11.18 18.42
CA ASN A 815 -15.84 -9.79 18.21
C ASN A 815 -15.34 -9.14 19.50
N ASN A 816 -14.51 -8.11 19.40
CA ASN A 816 -14.04 -7.30 20.53
C ASN A 816 -14.69 -5.90 20.57
N GLN A 817 -15.47 -5.60 19.54
CA GLN A 817 -16.32 -4.42 19.45
C GLN A 817 -17.71 -4.81 18.95
N ASN A 818 -18.57 -3.82 18.68
CA ASN A 818 -19.90 -4.05 18.14
C ASN A 818 -19.90 -4.25 16.62
N PHE A 819 -20.65 -5.25 16.17
CA PHE A 819 -21.14 -5.32 14.80
C PHE A 819 -22.05 -4.10 14.50
N PRO A 820 -22.29 -3.76 13.21
CA PRO A 820 -23.12 -2.61 12.87
C PRO A 820 -24.52 -2.71 13.49
N THR A 821 -24.89 -1.74 14.34
CA THR A 821 -26.12 -1.74 15.16
C THR A 821 -27.44 -1.76 14.37
N TYR A 822 -27.40 -1.56 13.05
CA TYR A 822 -28.57 -1.65 12.17
C TYR A 822 -28.84 -3.06 11.65
N LEU A 823 -28.01 -4.03 12.04
CA LEU A 823 -28.12 -5.45 11.70
C LEU A 823 -28.58 -6.24 12.93
N ASP A 824 -29.53 -7.13 12.70
CA ASP A 824 -30.08 -8.00 13.74
C ASP A 824 -29.28 -9.32 13.82
N LYS A 825 -29.15 -9.90 15.03
CA LYS A 825 -28.61 -11.26 15.23
C LYS A 825 -29.73 -12.30 15.12
N ARG A 826 -29.43 -13.48 14.57
CA ARG A 826 -30.36 -14.62 14.57
C ARG A 826 -30.33 -15.34 15.92
N LYS A 827 -31.45 -15.94 16.32
CA LYS A 827 -31.53 -16.66 17.60
C LYS A 827 -30.62 -17.88 17.62
N GLU A 828 -30.42 -18.50 16.48
CA GLU A 828 -29.56 -19.67 16.30
C GLU A 828 -28.06 -19.32 16.26
N THR A 829 -27.69 -18.04 16.26
CA THR A 829 -26.30 -17.59 16.26
C THR A 829 -25.86 -17.22 17.67
N THR A 830 -24.72 -17.77 18.11
CA THR A 830 -24.08 -17.46 19.38
C THR A 830 -23.06 -16.32 19.20
N TYR A 831 -23.20 -15.23 19.95
CA TYR A 831 -22.34 -14.07 19.91
C TYR A 831 -21.51 -13.98 21.19
N ILE A 832 -20.21 -14.22 21.03
CA ILE A 832 -19.16 -14.09 22.03
C ILE A 832 -18.53 -12.70 21.88
N GLN A 833 -18.87 -11.79 22.78
CA GLN A 833 -18.27 -10.45 22.88
C GLN A 833 -17.06 -10.53 23.80
N THR A 834 -15.88 -10.23 23.28
CA THR A 834 -14.63 -10.23 24.06
C THR A 834 -14.33 -8.88 24.69
N TRP A 835 -14.99 -7.80 24.26
CA TRP A 835 -14.64 -6.42 24.60
C TRP A 835 -13.15 -6.13 24.40
N HIS A 836 -12.63 -5.00 24.89
CA HIS A 836 -11.27 -4.55 24.52
C HIS A 836 -10.50 -3.90 25.67
N GLY A 837 -10.86 -4.18 26.92
CA GLY A 837 -10.09 -3.74 28.08
C GLY A 837 -10.90 -3.57 29.34
N THR A 838 -10.21 -3.55 30.47
CA THR A 838 -10.79 -3.28 31.79
C THR A 838 -11.29 -1.84 31.86
N PRO A 839 -12.54 -1.60 32.30
CA PRO A 839 -13.09 -0.25 32.40
C PRO A 839 -12.35 0.61 33.43
N LEU A 840 -11.74 1.70 32.98
CA LEU A 840 -11.29 2.80 33.85
C LEU A 840 -12.35 3.92 33.91
N LYS A 841 -12.81 4.33 32.73
CA LYS A 841 -13.73 5.46 32.54
C LYS A 841 -15.17 4.93 32.54
N LYS A 842 -16.11 5.69 33.14
CA LYS A 842 -17.53 5.39 33.09
C LYS A 842 -18.01 5.25 31.64
N MET A 843 -18.86 4.26 31.38
CA MET A 843 -19.31 3.91 30.02
C MET A 843 -20.84 3.89 29.93
N LEU A 844 -21.35 4.27 28.75
CA LEU A 844 -22.77 4.23 28.39
C LEU A 844 -23.71 4.76 29.48
N PHE A 845 -24.47 3.90 30.15
CA PHE A 845 -25.49 4.29 31.13
C PHE A 845 -24.93 4.82 32.45
N ASP A 846 -23.64 4.62 32.69
CA ASP A 846 -22.96 5.17 33.86
C ASP A 846 -22.36 6.57 33.58
N ILE A 847 -22.50 7.10 32.36
CA ILE A 847 -22.08 8.46 32.01
C ILE A 847 -23.22 9.44 32.28
N GLU A 848 -22.95 10.50 33.04
CA GLU A 848 -23.96 11.52 33.37
C GLU A 848 -24.33 12.42 32.19
N ASN A 849 -23.34 12.82 31.36
CA ASN A 849 -23.55 13.67 30.19
C ASN A 849 -22.80 13.15 28.95
N ILE A 850 -23.54 12.84 27.87
CA ILE A 850 -22.94 12.39 26.60
C ILE A 850 -22.85 13.56 25.63
N GLN A 851 -21.68 14.15 25.49
CA GLN A 851 -21.41 15.20 24.51
C GLN A 851 -21.02 14.62 23.14
N GLY A 852 -21.38 15.30 22.05
CA GLY A 852 -20.94 14.98 20.69
C GLY A 852 -21.58 13.75 20.03
N ARG A 853 -22.68 13.22 20.58
CA ARG A 853 -23.46 12.10 20.01
C ARG A 853 -24.91 12.52 19.73
N ASP A 854 -25.59 11.78 18.86
CA ASP A 854 -27.00 12.03 18.52
C ASP A 854 -27.97 11.45 19.56
N GLU A 855 -29.18 12.02 19.66
CA GLU A 855 -30.20 11.72 20.69
C GLU A 855 -30.55 10.22 20.83
N GLY A 856 -30.38 9.42 19.76
CA GLY A 856 -30.65 7.97 19.78
C GLY A 856 -29.41 7.08 19.99
N TYR A 857 -28.26 7.63 20.35
CA TYR A 857 -27.02 6.86 20.49
C TYR A 857 -27.11 5.78 21.57
N LEU A 858 -27.54 6.14 22.77
CA LEU A 858 -27.64 5.23 23.92
C LEU A 858 -28.55 4.05 23.62
N GLU A 859 -29.75 4.29 23.11
CA GLU A 859 -30.70 3.21 22.77
C GLU A 859 -30.13 2.25 21.73
N ARG A 860 -29.45 2.75 20.69
CA ARG A 860 -28.85 1.88 19.67
C ARG A 860 -27.73 1.01 20.23
N VAL A 861 -26.92 1.55 21.14
CA VAL A 861 -25.86 0.76 21.77
C VAL A 861 -26.47 -0.24 22.74
N TYR A 862 -27.46 0.17 23.55
CA TYR A 862 -28.21 -0.73 24.41
C TYR A 862 -28.77 -1.92 23.63
N HIS A 863 -29.52 -1.67 22.55
CA HIS A 863 -30.01 -2.74 21.68
C HIS A 863 -28.89 -3.64 21.13
N ALA A 864 -27.71 -3.09 20.82
CA ALA A 864 -26.57 -3.90 20.39
C ALA A 864 -26.03 -4.78 21.52
N THR A 865 -25.92 -4.27 22.75
CA THR A 865 -25.46 -5.04 23.92
C THR A 865 -26.39 -6.21 24.24
N GLN A 866 -27.71 -6.03 24.04
CA GLN A 866 -28.71 -7.08 24.23
C GLN A 866 -28.64 -8.20 23.17
N THR A 867 -27.80 -8.06 22.14
CA THR A 867 -27.55 -9.15 21.18
C THR A 867 -26.41 -10.07 21.58
N TRP A 868 -25.64 -9.74 22.62
CA TRP A 868 -24.52 -10.55 23.07
C TRP A 868 -25.03 -11.74 23.90
N ASP A 869 -24.68 -12.96 23.55
CA ASP A 869 -25.02 -14.13 24.38
C ASP A 869 -24.02 -14.31 25.51
N TYR A 870 -22.75 -13.96 25.26
CA TYR A 870 -21.67 -14.03 26.24
C TYR A 870 -20.79 -12.79 26.18
N LEU A 871 -20.34 -12.32 27.35
CA LEU A 871 -19.37 -11.23 27.50
C LEU A 871 -18.15 -11.71 28.28
N VAL A 872 -16.96 -11.66 27.69
CA VAL A 872 -15.70 -12.00 28.38
C VAL A 872 -15.31 -10.88 29.35
N SER A 873 -14.90 -11.28 30.55
CA SER A 873 -14.46 -10.39 31.61
C SER A 873 -13.08 -10.78 32.15
N PRO A 874 -12.18 -9.81 32.36
CA PRO A 874 -10.84 -10.05 32.91
C PRO A 874 -10.80 -10.20 34.43
N SER A 875 -11.83 -9.73 35.14
CA SER A 875 -11.88 -9.74 36.61
C SER A 875 -13.31 -9.50 37.13
N PRO A 876 -13.61 -9.87 38.39
CA PRO A 876 -14.90 -9.56 39.00
C PRO A 876 -15.24 -8.06 38.97
N TYR A 877 -14.23 -7.20 39.18
CA TYR A 877 -14.39 -5.75 39.05
C TYR A 877 -14.93 -5.33 37.68
N ALA A 878 -14.36 -5.89 36.60
CA ALA A 878 -14.81 -5.57 35.25
C ALA A 878 -16.22 -6.12 34.99
N SER A 879 -16.55 -7.28 35.55
CA SER A 879 -17.89 -7.87 35.49
C SER A 879 -18.95 -6.93 36.08
N ASP A 880 -18.70 -6.38 37.27
CA ASP A 880 -19.61 -5.43 37.94
C ASP A 880 -19.78 -4.15 37.11
N ALA A 881 -18.68 -3.58 36.62
CA ALA A 881 -18.70 -2.41 35.76
C ALA A 881 -19.48 -2.68 34.45
N PHE A 882 -19.29 -3.84 33.82
CA PHE A 882 -20.02 -4.21 32.61
C PHE A 882 -21.52 -4.43 32.86
N ARG A 883 -21.90 -5.08 33.97
CA ARG A 883 -23.30 -5.25 34.36
C ARG A 883 -24.01 -3.90 34.45
N SER A 884 -23.41 -2.94 35.14
CA SER A 884 -23.96 -1.59 35.29
C SER A 884 -23.99 -0.83 33.95
N ALA A 885 -22.82 -0.65 33.34
CA ALA A 885 -22.64 0.20 32.16
C ALA A 885 -23.52 -0.22 30.99
N PHE A 886 -23.64 -1.52 30.77
CA PHE A 886 -24.35 -2.09 29.62
C PHE A 886 -25.78 -2.51 29.94
N ARG A 887 -26.18 -2.50 31.23
CA ARG A 887 -27.42 -3.13 31.71
C ARG A 887 -27.55 -4.54 31.12
N TYR A 888 -26.47 -5.29 31.27
CA TYR A 888 -26.32 -6.58 30.62
C TYR A 888 -26.87 -7.68 31.53
N ASP A 889 -27.87 -8.40 31.07
CA ASP A 889 -28.50 -9.50 31.81
C ASP A 889 -28.01 -10.89 31.35
N GLY A 890 -27.19 -10.95 30.28
CA GLY A 890 -26.64 -12.20 29.76
C GLY A 890 -25.51 -12.78 30.61
N GLU A 891 -24.83 -13.81 30.10
CA GLU A 891 -23.77 -14.48 30.85
C GLU A 891 -22.42 -13.77 30.69
N ILE A 892 -21.76 -13.46 31.81
CA ILE A 892 -20.40 -12.92 31.82
C ILE A 892 -19.42 -14.06 32.10
N LEU A 893 -18.38 -14.18 31.28
CA LEU A 893 -17.34 -15.19 31.34
C LEU A 893 -16.10 -14.61 32.01
N GLU A 894 -15.95 -14.87 33.31
CA GLU A 894 -14.76 -14.48 34.08
C GLU A 894 -13.59 -15.43 33.78
N THR A 895 -12.92 -15.21 32.66
CA THR A 895 -11.85 -16.09 32.18
C THR A 895 -10.47 -15.46 32.16
N GLY A 896 -10.35 -14.15 32.39
CA GLY A 896 -9.19 -13.38 31.91
C GLY A 896 -9.36 -13.00 30.44
N TYR A 897 -8.46 -12.17 29.89
CA TYR A 897 -8.49 -11.83 28.47
C TYR A 897 -7.56 -12.74 27.63
N PRO A 898 -8.07 -13.39 26.57
CA PRO A 898 -7.25 -14.18 25.64
C PRO A 898 -5.99 -13.48 25.11
N ARG A 899 -6.03 -12.15 24.91
CA ARG A 899 -4.86 -11.37 24.46
C ARG A 899 -3.72 -11.31 25.47
N ASN A 900 -4.00 -11.49 26.76
CA ASN A 900 -3.01 -11.41 27.84
C ASN A 900 -2.31 -12.75 28.11
N ASP A 901 -2.78 -13.86 27.52
CA ASP A 901 -2.12 -15.17 27.65
C ASP A 901 -0.65 -15.15 27.20
N LEU A 902 -0.31 -14.23 26.31
CA LEU A 902 1.04 -14.01 25.79
C LEU A 902 2.10 -13.85 26.90
N PHE A 903 1.76 -13.23 28.03
CA PHE A 903 2.71 -12.95 29.12
C PHE A 903 3.12 -14.21 29.90
N PHE A 904 2.39 -15.30 29.71
CA PHE A 904 2.55 -16.54 30.47
C PHE A 904 3.05 -17.70 29.61
N LYS A 905 3.28 -17.50 28.30
CA LYS A 905 3.82 -18.53 27.42
C LYS A 905 5.33 -18.74 27.64
N ASP A 906 5.79 -19.98 27.46
CA ASP A 906 7.21 -20.36 27.59
C ASP A 906 8.10 -19.68 26.55
N ASP A 907 7.56 -19.37 25.36
CA ASP A 907 8.29 -18.74 24.25
C ASP A 907 8.40 -17.21 24.35
N ARG A 908 7.92 -16.60 25.45
CA ARG A 908 7.83 -15.13 25.55
C ARG A 908 9.17 -14.41 25.39
N GLU A 909 10.27 -14.96 25.89
CA GLU A 909 11.60 -14.35 25.80
C GLU A 909 12.17 -14.43 24.38
N ALA A 910 11.94 -15.54 23.69
CA ALA A 910 12.30 -15.68 22.28
C ALA A 910 11.49 -14.70 21.41
N ARG A 911 10.20 -14.53 21.73
CA ARG A 911 9.34 -13.57 21.06
C ARG A 911 9.74 -12.13 21.33
N ALA A 912 10.09 -11.79 22.58
CA ALA A 912 10.58 -10.47 22.96
C ALA A 912 11.85 -10.11 22.18
N ARG A 913 12.82 -11.04 22.09
CA ARG A 913 14.04 -10.86 21.26
C ARG A 913 13.70 -10.60 19.79
N SER A 914 12.83 -11.41 19.19
CA SER A 914 12.40 -11.21 17.79
C SER A 914 11.71 -9.86 17.57
N VAL A 915 10.91 -9.39 18.54
CA VAL A 915 10.26 -8.07 18.48
C VAL A 915 11.29 -6.94 18.58
N ALA A 916 12.28 -7.06 19.47
CA ALA A 916 13.35 -6.09 19.66
C ALA A 916 14.25 -5.99 18.41
N GLU A 917 14.66 -7.13 17.84
CA GLU A 917 15.39 -7.21 16.57
C GLU A 917 14.61 -6.55 15.43
N ARG A 918 13.31 -6.87 15.29
CA ARG A 918 12.45 -6.27 14.25
C ARG A 918 12.32 -4.76 14.39
N LEU A 919 12.43 -4.25 15.61
CA LEU A 919 12.40 -2.82 15.90
C LEU A 919 13.80 -2.20 15.89
N ASN A 920 14.88 -2.96 15.65
CA ASN A 920 16.26 -2.48 15.75
C ASN A 920 16.56 -1.79 17.09
N ILE A 921 16.09 -2.39 18.19
CA ILE A 921 16.44 -1.90 19.54
C ILE A 921 17.93 -2.18 19.78
N PRO A 922 18.74 -1.16 20.13
CA PRO A 922 20.17 -1.37 20.40
C PRO A 922 20.39 -2.40 21.53
N GLU A 923 21.38 -3.27 21.35
CA GLU A 923 21.71 -4.29 22.35
C GLU A 923 22.09 -3.63 23.69
N GLY A 924 21.60 -4.20 24.79
CA GLY A 924 21.84 -3.69 26.14
C GLY A 924 20.97 -2.52 26.59
N LYS A 925 20.23 -1.85 25.68
CA LYS A 925 19.30 -0.78 26.07
C LYS A 925 17.97 -1.31 26.60
N LYS A 926 17.48 -0.69 27.67
CA LYS A 926 16.15 -0.88 28.26
C LYS A 926 15.10 -0.08 27.48
N VAL A 927 13.83 -0.47 27.61
CA VAL A 927 12.74 0.08 26.79
C VAL A 927 11.66 0.74 27.64
N ILE A 928 11.38 2.01 27.35
CA ILE A 928 10.25 2.76 27.90
C ILE A 928 9.15 2.82 26.83
N LEU A 929 7.97 2.29 27.13
CA LEU A 929 6.81 2.44 26.26
C LEU A 929 5.90 3.56 26.74
N TYR A 930 5.77 4.61 25.94
CA TYR A 930 4.80 5.67 26.19
C TYR A 930 3.51 5.46 25.39
N ALA A 931 2.41 5.22 26.10
CA ALA A 931 1.09 4.93 25.53
C ALA A 931 -0.03 5.80 26.17
N PRO A 932 -0.13 7.08 25.81
CA PRO A 932 -1.12 8.00 26.39
C PRO A 932 -2.53 7.78 25.84
N THR A 933 -3.54 8.24 26.58
CA THR A 933 -4.92 8.26 26.10
C THR A 933 -5.21 9.41 25.16
N PHE A 934 -6.14 9.15 24.24
CA PHE A 934 -6.64 10.13 23.30
C PHE A 934 -7.39 11.27 24.01
N ARG A 935 -7.12 12.51 23.59
CA ARG A 935 -7.73 13.73 24.11
C ARG A 935 -8.72 14.32 23.08
N ASP A 936 -9.99 14.43 23.47
CA ASP A 936 -11.07 14.94 22.60
C ASP A 936 -10.97 16.46 22.35
N ASN A 937 -10.31 17.21 23.24
CA ASN A 937 -10.14 18.67 23.19
C ASN A 937 -8.95 19.15 22.33
N GLN A 938 -7.99 18.28 21.98
CA GLN A 938 -6.85 18.63 21.14
C GLN A 938 -7.21 18.57 19.64
N THR A 939 -8.23 19.32 19.24
CA THR A 939 -8.65 19.47 17.84
C THR A 939 -8.12 20.75 17.22
N SER A 940 -7.38 20.65 16.12
CA SER A 940 -7.17 21.78 15.21
C SER A 940 -8.50 22.21 14.58
N ASN A 941 -8.63 23.47 14.09
CA ASN A 941 -9.79 24.15 13.45
C ASN A 941 -10.45 23.41 12.25
N LYS A 942 -10.18 22.12 12.05
CA LYS A 942 -10.72 21.22 11.02
C LYS A 942 -11.21 19.88 11.58
N ASN A 943 -11.54 19.77 12.88
CA ASN A 943 -11.85 18.50 13.56
C ASN A 943 -10.76 17.44 13.34
N LYS A 944 -9.50 17.88 13.39
CA LYS A 944 -8.33 17.04 13.23
C LYS A 944 -7.58 17.02 14.55
N PHE A 945 -7.51 15.85 15.16
CA PHE A 945 -6.79 15.67 16.41
C PHE A 945 -5.29 15.76 16.17
N VAL A 946 -4.62 16.62 16.93
CA VAL A 946 -3.17 16.83 16.95
C VAL A 946 -2.71 16.46 18.36
N PHE A 947 -1.53 15.87 18.49
CA PHE A 947 -0.95 15.54 19.79
C PHE A 947 0.48 16.06 19.79
N ASP A 948 0.77 16.96 20.72
CA ASP A 948 2.11 17.49 20.97
C ASP A 948 2.63 16.85 22.26
N LEU A 949 3.88 16.36 22.23
CA LEU A 949 4.53 15.81 23.42
C LEU A 949 4.75 16.96 24.41
N GLN A 950 4.27 16.78 25.64
CA GLN A 950 4.34 17.81 26.69
C GLN A 950 5.62 17.71 27.54
N PHE A 951 6.53 16.80 27.17
CA PHE A 951 7.84 16.61 27.80
C PHE A 951 8.97 16.86 26.81
N ASP A 952 10.13 17.24 27.35
CA ASP A 952 11.32 17.64 26.59
C ASP A 952 12.17 16.41 26.20
N LEU A 953 12.17 16.09 24.91
CA LEU A 953 12.92 14.96 24.36
C LEU A 953 14.43 15.13 24.44
N GLU A 954 14.93 16.37 24.36
CA GLU A 954 16.37 16.64 24.44
C GLU A 954 16.89 16.32 25.83
N ARG A 955 16.18 16.81 26.85
CA ARG A 955 16.53 16.55 28.26
C ARG A 955 16.37 15.07 28.63
N MET A 956 15.32 14.42 28.15
CA MET A 956 15.17 12.97 28.33
C MET A 956 16.31 12.19 27.65
N LYS A 957 16.72 12.59 26.44
CA LYS A 957 17.85 11.93 25.75
C LYS A 957 19.16 12.12 26.51
N GLN A 958 19.44 13.32 27.01
CA GLN A 958 20.66 13.60 27.78
C GLN A 958 20.72 12.77 29.07
N ALA A 959 19.59 12.58 29.75
CA ALA A 959 19.56 11.85 31.02
C ALA A 959 19.41 10.34 30.90
N LEU A 960 18.65 9.87 29.90
CA LEU A 960 18.23 8.46 29.79
C LEU A 960 18.74 7.77 28.53
N GLY A 961 19.28 8.52 27.55
CA GLY A 961 19.55 8.02 26.21
C GLY A 961 20.65 6.97 26.12
N ASP A 962 21.57 6.91 27.10
CA ASP A 962 22.63 5.91 27.13
C ASP A 962 22.08 4.52 27.53
N GLU A 963 21.11 4.47 28.45
CA GLU A 963 20.55 3.22 28.99
C GLU A 963 19.20 2.84 28.38
N TYR A 964 18.40 3.79 27.93
CA TYR A 964 17.02 3.57 27.52
C TYR A 964 16.74 3.99 26.08
N VAL A 965 15.69 3.39 25.51
CA VAL A 965 14.98 3.87 24.32
C VAL A 965 13.50 4.12 24.62
N LEU A 966 12.92 5.13 23.97
CA LEU A 966 11.54 5.56 24.15
C LEU A 966 10.67 5.16 22.95
N LEU A 967 9.75 4.24 23.17
CA LEU A 967 8.77 3.81 22.17
C LEU A 967 7.47 4.62 22.31
N LEU A 968 7.08 5.29 21.23
CA LEU A 968 5.88 6.14 21.19
C LEU A 968 4.71 5.42 20.52
N ARG A 969 3.70 5.04 21.32
CA ARG A 969 2.47 4.35 20.88
C ARG A 969 1.27 5.29 20.92
N MET A 970 1.13 6.10 19.87
CA MET A 970 0.08 7.11 19.76
C MET A 970 -1.24 6.52 19.22
N HIS A 971 -2.37 7.12 19.60
CA HIS A 971 -3.69 6.69 19.17
C HIS A 971 -3.92 6.84 17.64
N VAL A 972 -4.61 5.88 17.02
CA VAL A 972 -4.82 5.78 15.56
C VAL A 972 -5.60 6.95 14.93
N VAL A 973 -6.26 7.78 15.74
CA VAL A 973 -7.06 8.93 15.29
C VAL A 973 -6.22 10.21 15.15
N ILE A 974 -5.01 10.24 15.72
CA ILE A 974 -4.10 11.39 15.62
C ILE A 974 -3.72 11.60 14.16
N SER A 975 -3.97 12.82 13.67
CA SER A 975 -3.99 13.12 12.23
C SER A 975 -2.62 13.44 11.62
N ASN A 976 -1.63 13.71 12.47
CA ASN A 976 -0.23 13.86 12.10
C ASN A 976 0.50 12.54 12.41
N SER A 977 1.24 11.99 11.45
CA SER A 977 2.28 11.03 11.79
C SER A 977 3.33 11.80 12.58
N LEU A 978 3.45 11.53 13.88
CA LEU A 978 4.51 12.09 14.71
C LEU A 978 5.84 11.98 13.94
N LYS A 979 6.45 13.12 13.63
CA LYS A 979 7.74 13.18 12.98
C LYS A 979 8.77 13.35 14.07
N ILE A 980 9.61 12.34 14.25
CA ILE A 980 10.74 12.38 15.17
C ILE A 980 11.89 13.07 14.40
N PRO A 981 12.45 14.18 14.91
CA PRO A 981 13.64 14.81 14.33
C PRO A 981 14.80 13.79 14.20
N GLU A 982 15.67 13.98 13.21
CA GLU A 982 16.74 13.00 12.90
C GLU A 982 17.66 12.77 14.10
N GLU A 983 17.95 13.83 14.84
CA GLU A 983 18.83 13.85 16.03
C GLU A 983 18.32 13.01 17.22
N TYR A 984 17.06 12.56 17.23
CA TYR A 984 16.49 11.73 18.29
C TYR A 984 16.16 10.30 17.87
N ARG A 985 16.49 9.87 16.64
CA ARG A 985 16.09 8.53 16.14
C ARG A 985 16.79 7.36 16.81
N ASP A 986 17.94 7.61 17.42
CA ASP A 986 18.72 6.67 18.24
C ASP A 986 18.12 6.45 19.65
N PHE A 987 17.25 7.37 20.08
CA PHE A 987 16.58 7.32 21.38
C PHE A 987 15.07 7.07 21.26
N VAL A 988 14.39 7.68 20.29
CA VAL A 988 12.92 7.73 20.20
C VAL A 988 12.43 7.01 18.95
N MET A 989 11.44 6.13 19.10
CA MET A 989 10.89 5.34 18.00
C MET A 989 9.36 5.41 17.95
N ASN A 990 8.80 5.67 16.77
CA ASN A 990 7.35 5.69 16.58
C ASN A 990 6.79 4.29 16.27
N VAL A 991 6.24 3.63 17.29
CA VAL A 991 5.65 2.29 17.19
C VAL A 991 4.13 2.30 17.02
N SER A 992 3.52 3.44 16.69
CA SER A 992 2.05 3.59 16.57
C SER A 992 1.38 2.68 15.52
N LYS A 993 2.17 2.18 14.55
CA LYS A 993 1.70 1.26 13.50
C LYS A 993 2.01 -0.21 13.78
N TYR A 994 2.69 -0.50 14.89
CA TYR A 994 2.98 -1.87 15.27
C TYR A 994 1.66 -2.66 15.45
N PRO A 995 1.50 -3.88 14.90
CA PRO A 995 0.20 -4.54 14.85
C PRO A 995 -0.38 -4.85 16.23
N ASP A 996 0.44 -5.39 17.13
CA ASP A 996 0.03 -5.94 18.42
C ASP A 996 0.71 -5.21 19.57
N ILE A 997 -0.05 -4.64 20.49
CA ILE A 997 0.51 -3.89 21.62
C ILE A 997 0.99 -4.83 22.73
N GLN A 998 0.48 -6.07 22.80
CA GLN A 998 0.93 -7.07 23.78
C GLN A 998 2.40 -7.46 23.53
N GLU A 999 2.81 -7.56 22.26
CA GLU A 999 4.21 -7.78 21.86
C GLU A 999 5.12 -6.61 22.25
N LEU A 1000 4.61 -5.37 22.21
CA LEU A 1000 5.37 -4.21 22.72
C LEU A 1000 5.53 -4.27 24.23
N TYR A 1001 4.51 -4.71 24.98
CA TYR A 1001 4.62 -4.89 26.43
C TYR A 1001 5.70 -5.91 26.80
N LEU A 1002 5.85 -7.00 26.04
CA LEU A 1002 6.89 -8.01 26.28
C LEU A 1002 8.31 -7.43 26.25
N ILE A 1003 8.58 -6.45 25.38
CA ILE A 1003 9.91 -5.82 25.29
C ILE A 1003 10.08 -4.60 26.18
N SER A 1004 9.01 -4.11 26.81
CA SER A 1004 9.05 -2.84 27.57
C SER A 1004 9.39 -3.08 29.03
N ASP A 1005 10.45 -2.47 29.52
CA ASP A 1005 10.85 -2.49 30.93
C ASP A 1005 9.99 -1.56 31.78
N ILE A 1006 9.52 -0.45 31.20
CA ILE A 1006 8.68 0.54 31.86
C ILE A 1006 7.50 0.89 30.96
N LEU A 1007 6.28 0.90 31.51
CA LEU A 1007 5.13 1.53 30.86
C LEU A 1007 4.97 2.94 31.41
N MET A 1008 5.07 3.95 30.54
CA MET A 1008 4.62 5.29 30.82
C MET A 1008 3.25 5.52 30.18
N THR A 1009 2.24 5.88 30.97
CA THR A 1009 0.88 6.09 30.48
C THR A 1009 0.17 7.17 31.30
N ASP A 1010 -1.12 7.37 31.09
CA ASP A 1010 -1.97 8.30 31.84
C ASP A 1010 -3.23 7.55 32.32
N TYR A 1011 -4.43 8.06 32.09
CA TYR A 1011 -5.71 7.41 32.37
C TYR A 1011 -6.09 6.37 31.30
N SER A 1012 -5.20 5.43 31.00
CA SER A 1012 -5.39 4.42 29.96
C SER A 1012 -5.68 3.04 30.51
N SER A 1013 -6.61 2.31 29.87
CA SER A 1013 -6.90 0.92 30.25
C SER A 1013 -5.73 -0.03 30.00
N VAL A 1014 -4.70 0.39 29.26
CA VAL A 1014 -3.49 -0.41 28.98
C VAL A 1014 -2.73 -0.78 30.24
N MET A 1015 -2.85 0.00 31.32
CA MET A 1015 -2.19 -0.29 32.59
C MET A 1015 -2.65 -1.63 33.19
N PHE A 1016 -3.92 -1.99 33.01
CA PHE A 1016 -4.47 -3.25 33.52
C PHE A 1016 -3.89 -4.46 32.78
N ASP A 1017 -3.68 -4.34 31.47
CA ASP A 1017 -3.05 -5.41 30.69
C ASP A 1017 -1.55 -5.51 31.02
N PHE A 1018 -0.85 -4.36 31.09
CA PHE A 1018 0.58 -4.31 31.36
C PHE A 1018 0.95 -4.79 32.76
N ALA A 1019 0.07 -4.61 33.75
CA ALA A 1019 0.29 -5.10 35.12
C ALA A 1019 0.55 -6.62 35.20
N ASN A 1020 0.12 -7.39 34.19
CA ASN A 1020 0.44 -8.82 34.08
C ASN A 1020 1.93 -9.11 33.92
N THR A 1021 2.70 -8.18 33.35
CA THR A 1021 4.15 -8.31 33.17
C THR A 1021 4.93 -8.26 34.48
N GLY A 1022 4.35 -7.67 35.53
CA GLY A 1022 5.04 -7.40 36.80
C GLY A 1022 6.06 -6.27 36.75
N ARG A 1023 6.07 -5.47 35.68
CA ARG A 1023 7.01 -4.37 35.45
C ARG A 1023 6.43 -3.01 35.87
N PRO A 1024 7.28 -2.02 36.23
CA PRO A 1024 6.82 -0.73 36.73
C PRO A 1024 5.95 0.05 35.72
N ILE A 1025 4.97 0.78 36.27
CA ILE A 1025 4.07 1.66 35.54
C ILE A 1025 4.23 3.07 36.09
N LEU A 1026 4.45 4.05 35.22
CA LEU A 1026 4.60 5.46 35.57
C LEU A 1026 3.46 6.26 34.91
N TYR A 1027 2.85 7.19 35.66
CA TYR A 1027 1.67 7.93 35.22
C TYR A 1027 2.03 9.37 34.88
N TYR A 1028 2.20 9.68 33.60
CA TYR A 1028 2.40 11.05 33.12
C TYR A 1028 1.04 11.75 32.96
N THR A 1029 0.64 12.47 34.00
CA THR A 1029 -0.69 13.04 34.22
C THR A 1029 -0.61 14.55 34.37
N TYR A 1030 -0.03 15.21 33.38
CA TYR A 1030 0.16 16.67 33.34
C TYR A 1030 -1.16 17.46 33.35
N ASP A 1031 -2.28 16.82 33.04
CA ASP A 1031 -3.62 17.40 32.90
C ASP A 1031 -4.69 16.74 33.81
N ILE A 1032 -4.27 16.19 34.96
CA ILE A 1032 -5.16 15.41 35.83
C ILE A 1032 -6.34 16.21 36.39
N GLU A 1033 -6.12 17.48 36.73
CA GLU A 1033 -7.15 18.37 37.24
C GLU A 1033 -8.25 18.58 36.20
N ASP A 1034 -7.88 18.92 34.96
CA ASP A 1034 -8.82 19.11 33.85
C ASP A 1034 -9.54 17.81 33.46
N TYR A 1035 -8.82 16.68 33.51
CA TYR A 1035 -9.37 15.39 33.07
C TYR A 1035 -10.41 14.82 34.05
N ARG A 1036 -10.12 14.90 35.36
CA ARG A 1036 -10.98 14.41 36.45
C ARG A 1036 -12.30 15.18 36.51
N ASP A 1037 -12.21 16.51 36.41
CA ASP A 1037 -13.32 17.38 36.77
C ASP A 1037 -14.24 17.71 35.57
N ASN A 1038 -13.77 17.56 34.32
CA ASN A 1038 -14.52 18.03 33.13
C ASN A 1038 -14.79 17.00 32.01
N ILE A 1039 -14.09 15.85 31.95
CA ILE A 1039 -14.10 15.00 30.74
C ILE A 1039 -14.89 13.70 30.91
N ARG A 1040 -14.53 12.81 31.86
CA ARG A 1040 -15.25 11.55 32.17
C ARG A 1040 -14.94 11.07 33.60
N GLY A 1041 -15.97 10.73 34.38
CA GLY A 1041 -15.77 10.09 35.69
C GLY A 1041 -15.09 8.72 35.58
N PHE A 1042 -14.32 8.35 36.61
CA PHE A 1042 -13.71 7.02 36.75
C PHE A 1042 -14.60 6.08 37.57
N TYR A 1043 -14.44 4.78 37.34
CA TYR A 1043 -15.01 3.73 38.21
C TYR A 1043 -14.15 3.46 39.45
N ILE A 1044 -12.85 3.80 39.38
CA ILE A 1044 -11.88 3.56 40.46
C ILE A 1044 -11.42 4.88 41.05
N ASP A 1045 -10.96 4.80 42.29
CA ASP A 1045 -10.22 5.89 42.93
C ASP A 1045 -8.77 5.86 42.43
N PHE A 1046 -8.56 6.48 41.27
CA PHE A 1046 -7.30 6.33 40.51
C PHE A 1046 -6.08 6.80 41.30
N GLU A 1047 -6.17 7.92 42.02
CA GLU A 1047 -5.07 8.49 42.81
C GLU A 1047 -4.62 7.55 43.93
N ASN A 1048 -5.58 6.85 44.56
CA ASN A 1048 -5.30 5.93 45.66
C ASN A 1048 -4.86 4.54 45.17
N GLU A 1049 -5.48 4.03 44.11
CA GLU A 1049 -5.29 2.66 43.62
C GLU A 1049 -4.15 2.48 42.60
N ALA A 1050 -3.66 3.55 41.98
CA ALA A 1050 -2.62 3.44 40.94
C ALA A 1050 -1.35 2.75 41.48
N PRO A 1051 -0.81 1.74 40.76
CA PRO A 1051 0.37 0.97 41.16
C PRO A 1051 1.70 1.67 40.82
N GLY A 1052 1.72 3.00 40.78
CA GLY A 1052 2.89 3.77 40.38
C GLY A 1052 2.75 5.28 40.64
N PRO A 1053 3.85 6.05 40.48
CA PRO A 1053 3.86 7.48 40.75
C PRO A 1053 3.17 8.29 39.65
N PHE A 1054 2.66 9.45 40.06
CA PHE A 1054 2.08 10.48 39.19
C PHE A 1054 3.13 11.55 38.89
N MET A 1055 3.34 11.85 37.62
CA MET A 1055 4.37 12.74 37.09
C MET A 1055 3.69 13.83 36.27
N LYS A 1056 4.14 15.07 36.42
CA LYS A 1056 3.59 16.23 35.70
C LYS A 1056 4.63 16.90 34.81
N THR A 1057 5.91 16.80 35.16
CA THR A 1057 7.02 17.47 34.48
C THR A 1057 7.98 16.48 33.81
N THR A 1058 8.92 17.00 33.02
CA THR A 1058 9.97 16.17 32.41
C THR A 1058 10.96 15.68 33.46
N GLU A 1059 11.23 16.50 34.47
CA GLU A 1059 12.08 16.21 35.62
C GLU A 1059 11.54 15.03 36.42
N ASP A 1060 10.23 15.02 36.70
CA ASP A 1060 9.59 13.90 37.41
C ASP A 1060 9.79 12.57 36.66
N ILE A 1061 9.73 12.60 35.32
CA ILE A 1061 9.96 11.42 34.47
C ILE A 1061 11.40 10.96 34.60
N ILE A 1062 12.36 11.87 34.47
CA ILE A 1062 13.79 11.55 34.54
C ILE A 1062 14.12 10.97 35.92
N GLU A 1063 13.64 11.59 37.00
CA GLU A 1063 13.88 11.14 38.37
C GLU A 1063 13.29 9.74 38.62
N ALA A 1064 12.03 9.52 38.23
CA ALA A 1064 11.37 8.24 38.42
C ALA A 1064 12.03 7.09 37.61
N VAL A 1065 12.49 7.37 36.40
CA VAL A 1065 13.17 6.37 35.55
C VAL A 1065 14.60 6.11 36.00
N THR A 1066 15.34 7.14 36.41
CA THR A 1066 16.71 6.99 36.94
C THR A 1066 16.69 6.17 38.24
N ASN A 1067 15.70 6.41 39.11
CA ASN A 1067 15.53 5.70 40.38
C ASN A 1067 14.45 4.60 40.30
N ILE A 1068 14.38 3.88 39.17
CA ILE A 1068 13.27 2.96 38.89
C ILE A 1068 13.18 1.80 39.91
N GLU A 1069 14.31 1.31 40.44
CA GLU A 1069 14.32 0.23 41.44
C GLU A 1069 13.69 0.67 42.77
N GLU A 1070 14.06 1.86 43.26
CA GLU A 1070 13.49 2.44 44.47
C GLU A 1070 12.01 2.77 44.29
N THR A 1071 11.66 3.35 43.14
CA THR A 1071 10.27 3.61 42.75
C THR A 1071 9.45 2.32 42.74
N THR A 1072 9.96 1.25 42.12
CA THR A 1072 9.28 -0.05 42.08
C THR A 1072 9.07 -0.63 43.48
N LYS A 1073 10.08 -0.51 44.35
CA LYS A 1073 9.99 -0.97 45.75
C LYS A 1073 8.94 -0.20 46.55
N ALA A 1074 8.90 1.14 46.40
CA ALA A 1074 7.95 2.00 47.08
C ALA A 1074 6.49 1.68 46.74
N TYR A 1075 6.21 1.29 45.49
CA TYR A 1075 4.85 0.96 45.02
C TYR A 1075 4.52 -0.55 45.02
N SER A 1076 5.43 -1.40 45.49
CA SER A 1076 5.28 -2.88 45.44
C SER A 1076 3.99 -3.41 46.08
N SER A 1077 3.57 -2.86 47.22
CA SER A 1077 2.30 -3.25 47.88
C SER A 1077 1.10 -2.87 47.02
N LYS A 1078 1.03 -1.61 46.55
CA LYS A 1078 -0.04 -1.15 45.67
C LYS A 1078 -0.10 -1.95 44.38
N TYR A 1079 1.06 -2.29 43.82
CA TYR A 1079 1.14 -3.13 42.62
C TYR A 1079 0.56 -4.53 42.85
N LYS A 1080 0.88 -5.15 43.99
CA LYS A 1080 0.33 -6.47 44.37
C LYS A 1080 -1.19 -6.41 44.52
N ASP A 1081 -1.70 -5.40 45.22
CA ASP A 1081 -3.15 -5.21 45.42
C ASP A 1081 -3.86 -4.94 44.09
N PHE A 1082 -3.26 -4.12 43.23
CA PHE A 1082 -3.75 -3.84 41.88
C PHE A 1082 -3.82 -5.11 41.04
N ARG A 1083 -2.76 -5.93 41.00
CA ARG A 1083 -2.77 -7.22 40.30
C ARG A 1083 -3.82 -8.16 40.84
N GLN A 1084 -3.95 -8.27 42.17
CA GLN A 1084 -4.93 -9.16 42.78
C GLN A 1084 -6.36 -8.76 42.39
N LYS A 1085 -6.65 -7.46 42.40
CA LYS A 1085 -7.98 -6.93 42.08
C LYS A 1085 -8.31 -7.00 40.58
N TYR A 1086 -7.37 -6.62 39.71
CA TYR A 1086 -7.66 -6.41 38.28
C TYR A 1086 -7.16 -7.50 37.34
N CYS A 1087 -6.15 -8.28 37.77
CA CYS A 1087 -5.46 -9.30 36.96
C CYS A 1087 -5.60 -10.71 37.54
N GLY A 1088 -6.41 -10.91 38.59
CA GLY A 1088 -6.44 -12.15 39.37
C GLY A 1088 -6.84 -13.42 38.62
N LEU A 1089 -7.40 -13.30 37.41
CA LEU A 1089 -7.79 -14.42 36.55
C LEU A 1089 -6.79 -14.74 35.45
N GLU A 1090 -5.74 -13.93 35.29
CA GLU A 1090 -4.77 -14.07 34.21
C GLU A 1090 -3.71 -15.12 34.58
N ASP A 1091 -3.76 -16.28 33.92
CA ASP A 1091 -2.90 -17.45 34.17
C ASP A 1091 -2.34 -18.09 32.89
N GLY A 1092 -2.50 -17.41 31.75
CA GLY A 1092 -2.09 -17.94 30.44
C GLY A 1092 -3.08 -18.90 29.79
N LYS A 1093 -4.25 -19.12 30.39
CA LYS A 1093 -5.24 -20.11 29.92
C LYS A 1093 -6.60 -19.49 29.59
N ALA A 1094 -6.71 -18.17 29.47
CA ALA A 1094 -7.96 -17.49 29.15
C ALA A 1094 -8.50 -17.94 27.78
N THR A 1095 -7.62 -18.02 26.78
CA THR A 1095 -7.96 -18.50 25.44
C THR A 1095 -8.43 -19.95 25.47
N ALA A 1096 -7.71 -20.81 26.18
CA ALA A 1096 -8.05 -22.22 26.34
C ALA A 1096 -9.44 -22.40 26.96
N ARG A 1097 -9.75 -21.69 28.05
CA ARG A 1097 -11.07 -21.72 28.71
C ARG A 1097 -12.20 -21.36 27.74
N ILE A 1098 -12.01 -20.34 26.91
CA ILE A 1098 -13.02 -19.93 25.91
C ILE A 1098 -13.16 -20.99 24.81
N VAL A 1099 -12.04 -21.51 24.31
CA VAL A 1099 -12.06 -22.55 23.26
C VAL A 1099 -12.72 -23.83 23.77
N ASP A 1100 -12.36 -24.31 24.97
CA ASP A 1100 -12.93 -25.51 25.58
C ASP A 1100 -14.45 -25.37 25.77
N ARG A 1101 -14.89 -24.20 26.24
CA ARG A 1101 -16.31 -23.95 26.53
C ARG A 1101 -17.21 -23.98 25.29
N PHE A 1102 -16.73 -23.48 24.15
CA PHE A 1102 -17.58 -23.29 22.95
C PHE A 1102 -17.24 -24.21 21.79
N PHE A 1103 -16.00 -24.70 21.73
CA PHE A 1103 -15.42 -25.41 20.59
C PHE A 1103 -14.63 -26.66 21.01
N GLY A 1104 -14.54 -26.95 22.31
CA GLY A 1104 -14.00 -28.21 22.83
C GLY A 1104 -14.96 -29.37 22.53
N ASN A 1105 -14.40 -30.56 22.36
CA ASN A 1105 -15.18 -31.80 22.26
C ASN A 1105 -15.67 -32.26 23.63
#